data_AF-A0A223NRX2-F1
#
_entry.id   AF-A0A223NRX2-F1
#
_cell.length_a   1.000
_cell.length_b   1.000
_cell.length_c   1.000
_cell.angle_alpha   90.00
_cell.angle_beta   90.00
_cell.angle_gamma   90.00
#
_symmetry.space_group_name_H-M   'P 1'
#
loop_
_entity.id
_entity.type
_entity.pdbx_description
1 polymer ?
#
loop_
_entity_poly.entity_id
_entity_poly.type
_entity_poly.pdbx_seq_one_letter_code
_entity_poly.pdbx_strand_id
1 'polypeptide(L)'
;MKFKALLLLCLTLPLGAVLAQSAKTYQVKSPDGKISINISAGATVSWSVKHEDTEVITPSSISITLDDGQVLGSNTVVKKAVPVSNNSVINTPVYKKTSVQDNYNQLTLNFKGDYGLVFRAYNDGAAYRFVTQKKGMITIVNEEANFNFKDDNKAFLPFVSDYRNKDKFTTSFEGHYDQINLSAVKKDTLAFLPILVDVGSAKKAVIMEADLQDYPGMYLTTSEGHNLHGVFAKYPTEEAVLRINYVVNKRANYIAKTDGTRSFPWRVVVISTEDKQLADNDMMQKLAAPSQITDYSWIKPGKVAWDWWNDWNVTHVDFKAGINVPTYKYYTDFAAANKLEYIIIDEGWSDDYDLNKTKLDVQQIVDYAKQKNVGVILWSTWYAFSKDTEAVMEKFEKMGIKGFKVDFIDRDDQKMVSSLYDIAKKAAAHHLLIDYHGMYKPSGMQRTWPNIINCEGVKGLENMKWGTDNQPGYDVSIPFIRMMSGSMDYTPGGMRNATKEAFRPVNSNPMTQGTRCHQLAMYTVFEAPLQMLSDNPSIYQREQESTNFIAAIPTTFDATVSLDGKVGDFVSIARKKGTTWYAGAMTNWNARDLTIDLSFLGDGTYKATVFEDGINAGRDATDYSTKTINVTAKDKLSIKMASGGGWAARFERQ
;
A
#
# COMPACT_ATOMS: atom_id res chain seq x y z
N MET A 1 75.25 43.73 44.06
CA MET A 1 73.85 43.98 43.71
C MET A 1 73.15 42.65 43.50
N LYS A 2 72.07 42.39 44.24
CA LYS A 2 71.27 41.16 44.18
C LYS A 2 70.34 41.23 42.96
N PHE A 3 70.36 40.24 42.08
CA PHE A 3 69.24 39.98 41.16
C PHE A 3 68.81 38.52 41.24
N LYS A 4 67.51 38.34 41.45
CA LYS A 4 66.77 37.09 41.66
C LYS A 4 66.65 36.35 40.32
N ALA A 5 66.95 35.05 40.30
CA ALA A 5 66.53 34.16 39.22
C ALA A 5 65.23 33.46 39.67
N LEU A 6 64.15 33.77 38.95
CA LEU A 6 62.81 33.21 39.14
C LEU A 6 62.75 31.86 38.40
N LEU A 7 62.59 30.76 39.13
CA LEU A 7 62.38 29.42 38.57
C LEU A 7 60.92 29.31 38.12
N LEU A 8 60.66 29.34 36.80
CA LEU A 8 59.33 29.09 36.23
C LEU A 8 59.16 27.57 36.05
N LEU A 9 58.41 26.94 36.96
CA LEU A 9 58.04 25.53 36.88
C LEU A 9 56.85 25.40 35.90
N CYS A 10 57.14 25.12 34.62
CA CYS A 10 56.09 24.74 33.67
C CYS A 10 55.55 23.35 34.02
N LEU A 11 54.37 23.30 34.65
CA LEU A 11 53.54 22.10 34.71
C LEU A 11 53.09 21.73 33.29
N THR A 12 53.66 20.66 32.76
CA THR A 12 53.15 19.97 31.57
C THR A 12 52.02 19.04 32.00
N LEU A 13 50.77 19.53 31.87
CA LEU A 13 49.59 18.68 31.90
C LEU A 13 49.63 17.74 30.69
N PRO A 14 49.51 16.40 30.84
CA PRO A 14 49.33 15.54 29.70
C PRO A 14 47.92 15.79 29.15
N LEU A 15 47.85 16.42 27.97
CA LEU A 15 46.66 16.38 27.13
C LEU A 15 46.33 14.90 26.90
N GLY A 16 45.29 14.40 27.55
CA GLY A 16 44.71 13.11 27.22
C GLY A 16 44.27 13.15 25.76
N ALA A 17 45.02 12.46 24.89
CA ALA A 17 44.60 12.21 23.54
C ALA A 17 43.29 11.40 23.60
N VAL A 18 42.16 12.08 23.37
CA VAL A 18 40.89 11.41 23.07
C VAL A 18 41.14 10.64 21.77
N LEU A 19 41.42 9.35 21.88
CA LEU A 19 41.48 8.44 20.75
C LEU A 19 40.09 8.43 20.10
N ALA A 20 39.92 9.22 19.05
CA ALA A 20 38.74 9.16 18.21
C ALA A 20 38.64 7.72 17.66
N GLN A 21 37.59 7.01 18.04
CA GLN A 21 37.34 5.65 17.56
C GLN A 21 37.16 5.70 16.04
N SER A 22 38.15 5.22 15.29
CA SER A 22 38.09 5.16 13.82
C SER A 22 36.88 4.31 13.40
N ALA A 23 36.01 4.89 12.58
CA ALA A 23 34.83 4.21 12.07
C ALA A 23 35.25 3.10 11.11
N LYS A 24 34.69 1.89 11.29
CA LYS A 24 34.89 0.78 10.36
C LYS A 24 33.85 0.85 9.25
N THR A 25 34.28 0.69 8.01
CA THR A 25 33.39 0.66 6.85
C THR A 25 33.13 -0.78 6.40
N TYR A 26 31.90 -1.02 5.95
CA TYR A 26 31.43 -2.27 5.38
C TYR A 26 30.64 -1.99 4.11
N GLN A 27 30.55 -2.97 3.21
CA GLN A 27 29.80 -2.85 1.97
C GLN A 27 29.07 -4.16 1.67
N VAL A 28 27.87 -4.04 1.10
CA VAL A 28 27.16 -5.14 0.43
C VAL A 28 26.66 -4.63 -0.92
N LYS A 29 26.79 -5.44 -1.97
CA LYS A 29 26.35 -5.12 -3.33
C LYS A 29 25.20 -6.04 -3.75
N SER A 30 24.31 -5.57 -4.61
CA SER A 30 23.28 -6.38 -5.24
C SER A 30 23.89 -7.53 -6.05
N PRO A 31 23.12 -8.60 -6.37
CA PRO A 31 23.58 -9.69 -7.22
C PRO A 31 24.17 -9.25 -8.58
N ASP A 32 23.64 -8.20 -9.20
CA ASP A 32 24.18 -7.64 -10.45
C ASP A 32 25.30 -6.60 -10.24
N GLY A 33 25.61 -6.27 -8.99
CA GLY A 33 26.66 -5.32 -8.61
C GLY A 33 26.30 -3.84 -8.81
N LYS A 34 25.10 -3.50 -9.31
CA LYS A 34 24.72 -2.12 -9.62
C LYS A 34 24.30 -1.32 -8.40
N ILE A 35 23.62 -1.95 -7.44
CA ILE A 35 23.28 -1.31 -6.17
C ILE A 35 24.34 -1.67 -5.14
N SER A 36 24.81 -0.67 -4.40
CA SER A 36 25.71 -0.87 -3.26
C SER A 36 25.22 -0.14 -2.03
N ILE A 37 25.25 -0.83 -0.89
CA ILE A 37 24.99 -0.28 0.43
C ILE A 37 26.34 -0.15 1.12
N ASN A 38 26.69 1.06 1.54
CA ASN A 38 27.90 1.32 2.33
C ASN A 38 27.47 1.63 3.77
N ILE A 39 28.13 1.01 4.74
CA ILE A 39 27.84 1.14 6.16
C ILE A 39 29.09 1.65 6.87
N SER A 40 28.97 2.73 7.63
CA SER A 40 30.00 3.20 8.55
C SER A 40 29.55 2.88 9.97
N ALA A 41 30.37 2.17 10.73
CA ALA A 41 30.12 1.81 12.13
C ALA A 41 31.24 2.35 13.02
N GLY A 42 30.93 3.39 13.80
CA GLY A 42 31.84 4.01 14.75
C GLY A 42 31.07 4.71 15.87
N ALA A 43 31.34 6.00 16.07
CA ALA A 43 30.61 6.86 17.01
C ALA A 43 29.10 6.88 16.74
N THR A 44 28.72 6.87 15.47
CA THR A 44 27.37 6.60 14.98
C THR A 44 27.42 5.50 13.93
N VAL A 45 26.28 4.84 13.69
CA VAL A 45 26.08 4.02 12.50
C VAL A 45 25.41 4.87 11.44
N SER A 46 26.00 4.91 10.25
CA SER A 46 25.38 5.50 9.08
C SER A 46 25.41 4.55 7.89
N TRP A 47 24.44 4.72 7.00
CA TRP A 47 24.33 3.96 5.76
C TRP A 47 24.16 4.90 4.56
N SER A 48 24.58 4.45 3.39
CA SER A 48 24.35 5.13 2.12
C SER A 48 24.09 4.11 1.02
N VAL A 49 23.37 4.54 -0.02
CA VAL A 49 22.98 3.69 -1.15
C VAL A 49 23.40 4.36 -2.44
N LYS A 50 24.09 3.61 -3.29
CA LYS A 50 24.39 4.01 -4.67
C LYS A 50 23.75 3.04 -5.63
N HIS A 51 23.26 3.56 -6.76
CA HIS A 51 23.04 2.79 -7.97
C HIS A 51 24.07 3.25 -9.00
N GLU A 52 25.07 2.41 -9.25
CA GLU A 52 26.25 2.75 -10.04
C GLU A 52 26.88 4.04 -9.49
N ASP A 53 26.95 5.10 -10.29
CA ASP A 53 27.53 6.38 -9.89
C ASP A 53 26.53 7.34 -9.23
N THR A 54 25.23 7.02 -9.23
CA THR A 54 24.20 7.87 -8.63
C THR A 54 24.10 7.61 -7.12
N GLU A 55 24.33 8.65 -6.32
CA GLU A 55 24.08 8.66 -4.88
C GLU A 55 22.58 8.78 -4.60
N VAL A 56 21.93 7.65 -4.41
CA VAL A 56 20.49 7.57 -4.14
C VAL A 56 20.19 8.06 -2.72
N ILE A 57 20.97 7.55 -1.75
CA ILE A 57 20.94 7.98 -0.35
C ILE A 57 22.36 8.31 0.05
N THR A 58 22.62 9.55 0.49
CA THR A 58 23.91 9.96 1.05
C THR A 58 24.03 9.50 2.51
N PRO A 59 25.22 9.53 3.14
CA PRO A 59 25.41 9.00 4.49
C PRO A 59 24.34 9.49 5.47
N SER A 60 23.56 8.56 6.00
CA SER A 60 22.38 8.81 6.83
C SER A 60 22.47 8.01 8.12
N SER A 61 22.35 8.67 9.28
CA SER A 61 22.45 8.02 10.58
C SER A 61 21.22 7.17 10.89
N ILE A 62 21.42 6.04 11.58
CA ILE A 62 20.35 5.15 12.04
C ILE A 62 20.61 4.69 13.47
N SER A 63 19.58 4.72 14.32
CA SER A 63 19.69 4.30 15.72
C SER A 63 18.34 3.93 16.36
N ILE A 64 18.38 3.18 17.46
CA ILE A 64 17.23 2.93 18.34
C ILE A 64 17.62 3.32 19.77
N THR A 65 16.79 4.15 20.41
CA THR A 65 16.99 4.57 21.81
C THR A 65 16.06 3.78 22.73
N LEU A 66 16.63 3.16 23.77
CA LEU A 66 15.91 2.42 24.81
C LEU A 66 15.63 3.30 26.04
N ASP A 67 14.69 2.86 26.89
CA ASP A 67 14.31 3.58 28.11
C ASP A 67 15.37 3.56 29.23
N ASP A 68 16.32 2.63 29.17
CA ASP A 68 17.49 2.57 30.05
C ASP A 68 18.62 3.55 29.65
N GLY A 69 18.41 4.33 28.59
CA GLY A 69 19.37 5.30 28.04
C GLY A 69 20.35 4.69 27.03
N GLN A 70 20.30 3.39 26.76
CA GLN A 70 21.11 2.79 25.70
C GLN A 70 20.65 3.24 24.31
N VAL A 71 21.62 3.61 23.45
CA VAL A 71 21.39 3.93 22.04
C VAL A 71 22.05 2.87 21.15
N LEU A 72 21.24 1.99 20.57
CA LEU A 72 21.68 1.01 19.59
C LEU A 72 22.06 1.76 18.31
N GLY A 73 23.31 1.66 17.87
CA GLY A 73 23.85 2.47 16.77
C GLY A 73 24.77 3.62 17.21
N SER A 74 24.96 3.84 18.52
CA SER A 74 25.96 4.77 19.06
C SER A 74 27.17 4.03 19.65
N ASN A 75 28.37 4.62 19.49
CA ASN A 75 29.65 4.12 20.03
C ASN A 75 29.83 2.62 19.80
N THR A 76 29.62 2.22 18.55
CA THR A 76 29.43 0.82 18.20
C THR A 76 30.73 0.02 18.22
N VAL A 77 30.62 -1.24 18.63
CA VAL A 77 31.69 -2.22 18.54
C VAL A 77 31.15 -3.42 17.79
N VAL A 78 31.53 -3.56 16.51
CA VAL A 78 31.16 -4.70 15.69
C VAL A 78 31.88 -5.96 16.20
N LYS A 79 31.11 -6.93 16.69
CA LYS A 79 31.60 -8.25 17.09
C LYS A 79 31.81 -9.17 15.88
N LYS A 80 30.87 -9.14 14.92
CA LYS A 80 30.87 -10.03 13.76
C LYS A 80 30.18 -9.38 12.58
N ALA A 81 30.72 -9.58 11.39
CA ALA A 81 30.07 -9.27 10.12
C ALA A 81 29.81 -10.59 9.38
N VAL A 82 28.56 -10.85 9.01
CA VAL A 82 28.13 -12.12 8.42
C VAL A 82 27.51 -11.87 7.05
N PRO A 83 28.26 -12.10 5.95
CA PRO A 83 27.70 -12.04 4.61
C PRO A 83 26.90 -13.31 4.31
N VAL A 84 25.78 -13.15 3.60
CA VAL A 84 24.92 -14.24 3.11
C VAL A 84 24.42 -13.86 1.72
N SER A 85 24.30 -14.81 0.81
CA SER A 85 23.53 -14.65 -0.43
C SER A 85 22.29 -15.52 -0.38
N ASN A 86 21.22 -15.07 -1.02
CA ASN A 86 19.96 -15.79 -1.14
C ASN A 86 19.50 -15.76 -2.59
N ASN A 87 19.05 -16.90 -3.09
CA ASN A 87 18.41 -17.02 -4.39
C ASN A 87 17.32 -18.08 -4.27
N SER A 88 16.12 -17.64 -3.91
CA SER A 88 14.98 -18.53 -3.64
C SER A 88 13.72 -18.03 -4.34
N VAL A 89 12.67 -18.84 -4.30
CA VAL A 89 11.37 -18.52 -4.89
C VAL A 89 10.32 -18.47 -3.79
N ILE A 90 9.49 -17.45 -3.81
CA ILE A 90 8.35 -17.28 -2.91
C ILE A 90 7.07 -17.56 -3.70
N ASN A 91 6.28 -18.55 -3.28
CA ASN A 91 4.96 -18.79 -3.87
C ASN A 91 3.94 -17.78 -3.32
N THR A 92 3.11 -17.24 -4.19
CA THR A 92 2.16 -16.16 -3.86
C THR A 92 0.74 -16.55 -4.27
N PRO A 93 -0.04 -17.20 -3.37
CA PRO A 93 -1.35 -17.76 -3.72
C PRO A 93 -2.41 -16.68 -4.03
N VAL A 94 -2.29 -15.50 -3.43
CA VAL A 94 -3.19 -14.36 -3.61
C VAL A 94 -2.35 -13.14 -3.98
N TYR A 95 -2.07 -12.97 -5.27
CA TYR A 95 -1.24 -11.86 -5.75
C TYR A 95 -1.39 -11.61 -7.26
N LYS A 96 -0.54 -10.72 -7.80
CA LYS A 96 -0.40 -10.43 -9.22
C LYS A 96 0.52 -11.38 -10.02
N LYS A 97 1.13 -12.34 -9.32
CA LYS A 97 2.05 -13.36 -9.86
C LYS A 97 1.81 -14.66 -9.10
N THR A 98 2.11 -15.83 -9.69
CA THR A 98 2.12 -17.11 -8.94
C THR A 98 3.34 -17.27 -8.04
N SER A 99 4.43 -16.60 -8.38
CA SER A 99 5.68 -16.65 -7.61
C SER A 99 6.53 -15.40 -7.80
N VAL A 100 7.35 -15.09 -6.79
CA VAL A 100 8.30 -13.97 -6.77
C VAL A 100 9.71 -14.51 -6.55
N GLN A 101 10.67 -14.01 -7.33
CA GLN A 101 12.09 -14.31 -7.10
C GLN A 101 12.63 -13.48 -5.93
N ASP A 102 13.21 -14.15 -4.95
CA ASP A 102 13.88 -13.55 -3.81
C ASP A 102 15.40 -13.73 -3.96
N ASN A 103 16.04 -12.79 -4.65
CA ASN A 103 17.48 -12.81 -4.96
C ASN A 103 18.18 -11.56 -4.40
N TYR A 104 19.03 -11.74 -3.40
CA TYR A 104 19.77 -10.66 -2.74
C TYR A 104 21.10 -11.11 -2.16
N ASN A 105 21.97 -10.13 -1.90
CA ASN A 105 23.07 -10.28 -0.96
C ASN A 105 22.74 -9.56 0.34
N GLN A 106 23.12 -10.15 1.45
CA GLN A 106 22.88 -9.66 2.81
C GLN A 106 24.18 -9.51 3.57
N LEU A 107 24.23 -8.50 4.44
CA LEU A 107 25.24 -8.37 5.46
C LEU A 107 24.57 -8.17 6.82
N THR A 108 24.87 -9.04 7.78
CA THR A 108 24.47 -8.87 9.18
C THR A 108 25.66 -8.41 10.01
N LEU A 109 25.55 -7.21 10.59
CA LEU A 109 26.51 -6.67 11.56
C LEU A 109 25.99 -6.95 12.97
N ASN A 110 26.67 -7.80 13.73
CA ASN A 110 26.37 -8.05 15.13
C ASN A 110 27.24 -7.17 16.01
N PHE A 111 26.62 -6.42 16.92
CA PHE A 111 27.31 -5.48 17.79
C PHE A 111 27.42 -6.00 19.23
N LYS A 112 28.34 -5.41 20.00
CA LYS A 112 28.29 -5.52 21.46
C LYS A 112 27.00 -4.83 21.97
N GLY A 113 26.32 -5.45 22.95
CA GLY A 113 25.03 -4.98 23.46
C GLY A 113 23.82 -5.82 23.00
N ASP A 114 24.06 -6.98 22.41
CA ASP A 114 23.06 -7.99 22.01
C ASP A 114 22.01 -7.45 21.03
N TYR A 115 22.51 -6.73 20.03
CA TYR A 115 21.75 -6.25 18.87
C TYR A 115 22.57 -6.37 17.58
N GLY A 116 21.89 -6.25 16.46
CA GLY A 116 22.47 -6.29 15.13
C GLY A 116 21.72 -5.41 14.15
N LEU A 117 22.36 -5.18 13.00
CA LEU A 117 21.75 -4.59 11.81
C LEU A 117 21.88 -5.58 10.66
N VAL A 118 20.76 -5.79 9.96
CA VAL A 118 20.71 -6.61 8.75
C VAL A 118 20.50 -5.70 7.56
N PHE A 119 21.37 -5.77 6.56
CA PHE A 119 21.26 -5.04 5.30
C PHE A 119 21.05 -6.03 4.16
N ARG A 120 20.12 -5.75 3.25
CA ARG A 120 19.89 -6.53 2.02
C ARG A 120 19.98 -5.62 0.80
N ALA A 121 20.77 -6.04 -0.19
CA ALA A 121 20.86 -5.41 -1.50
C ALA A 121 20.25 -6.34 -2.55
N TYR A 122 19.14 -5.89 -3.14
CA TYR A 122 18.49 -6.47 -4.31
C TYR A 122 18.90 -5.67 -5.56
N ASN A 123 18.64 -6.21 -6.75
CA ASN A 123 18.87 -5.46 -7.99
C ASN A 123 17.91 -4.27 -8.16
N ASP A 124 16.79 -4.27 -7.44
CA ASP A 124 15.73 -3.26 -7.48
C ASP A 124 15.57 -2.49 -6.16
N GLY A 125 16.51 -2.63 -5.22
CA GLY A 125 16.46 -1.82 -3.99
C GLY A 125 17.42 -2.25 -2.88
N ALA A 126 17.45 -1.41 -1.85
CA ALA A 126 18.22 -1.61 -0.63
C ALA A 126 17.30 -1.61 0.58
N ALA A 127 17.58 -2.44 1.58
CA ALA A 127 16.83 -2.44 2.82
C ALA A 127 17.72 -2.68 4.04
N TYR A 128 17.34 -2.14 5.19
CA TYR A 128 17.94 -2.48 6.47
C TYR A 128 16.88 -2.73 7.55
N ARG A 129 17.25 -3.47 8.61
CA ARG A 129 16.48 -3.54 9.86
C ARG A 129 17.35 -3.77 11.07
N PHE A 130 16.89 -3.33 12.22
CA PHE A 130 17.44 -3.73 13.51
C PHE A 130 16.98 -5.14 13.91
N VAL A 131 17.83 -5.85 14.63
CA VAL A 131 17.50 -7.08 15.34
C VAL A 131 18.07 -7.02 16.75
N THR A 132 17.38 -7.59 17.72
CA THR A 132 17.84 -7.66 19.12
C THR A 132 17.77 -9.09 19.64
N GLN A 133 18.63 -9.41 20.61
CA GLN A 133 18.66 -10.67 21.36
C GLN A 133 18.71 -10.38 22.87
N LYS A 134 17.93 -9.39 23.29
CA LYS A 134 17.84 -8.96 24.69
C LYS A 134 16.82 -9.83 25.42
N LYS A 135 17.04 -10.05 26.71
CA LYS A 135 16.14 -10.85 27.56
C LYS A 135 14.95 -10.01 28.02
N GLY A 136 13.78 -10.64 28.08
CA GLY A 136 12.56 -10.02 28.60
C GLY A 136 12.05 -8.88 27.70
N MET A 137 11.19 -8.03 28.25
CA MET A 137 10.64 -6.88 27.52
C MET A 137 11.63 -5.72 27.48
N ILE A 138 11.64 -4.98 26.38
CA ILE A 138 12.33 -3.71 26.19
C ILE A 138 11.34 -2.61 25.81
N THR A 139 11.66 -1.37 26.19
CA THR A 139 10.88 -0.19 25.78
C THR A 139 11.72 0.64 24.82
N ILE A 140 11.14 0.97 23.67
CA ILE A 140 11.76 1.79 22.63
C ILE A 140 11.27 3.23 22.78
N VAL A 141 12.16 4.14 23.15
CA VAL A 141 11.84 5.56 23.32
C VAL A 141 11.71 6.26 21.97
N ASN A 142 12.66 6.00 21.07
CA ASN A 142 12.70 6.60 19.73
C ASN A 142 13.49 5.73 18.77
N GLU A 143 13.22 5.90 17.48
CA GLU A 143 14.06 5.41 16.40
C GLU A 143 14.50 6.57 15.50
N GLU A 144 15.77 6.57 15.14
CA GLU A 144 16.33 7.46 14.14
C GLU A 144 16.46 6.69 12.82
N ALA A 145 15.72 7.13 11.80
CA ALA A 145 15.75 6.58 10.46
C ALA A 145 15.88 7.71 9.44
N ASN A 146 17.11 8.07 9.09
CA ASN A 146 17.37 9.17 8.16
C ASN A 146 17.53 8.69 6.72
N PHE A 147 17.08 9.55 5.80
CA PHE A 147 17.24 9.45 4.36
C PHE A 147 17.72 10.80 3.84
N ASN A 148 19.04 10.93 3.68
CA ASN A 148 19.67 12.12 3.15
C ASN A 148 19.81 12.02 1.63
N PHE A 149 19.49 13.10 0.94
CA PHE A 149 19.66 13.24 -0.49
C PHE A 149 20.75 14.27 -0.78
N LYS A 150 21.41 14.11 -1.92
CA LYS A 150 22.46 15.03 -2.37
C LYS A 150 21.86 16.37 -2.81
N ASP A 151 20.84 16.31 -3.64
CA ASP A 151 20.26 17.45 -4.35
C ASP A 151 18.83 17.75 -3.88
N ASP A 152 18.35 18.96 -4.18
CA ASP A 152 16.98 19.40 -3.88
C ASP A 152 15.97 18.80 -4.88
N ASN A 153 15.82 17.49 -4.81
CA ASN A 153 15.05 16.72 -5.77
C ASN A 153 13.54 16.91 -5.60
N LYS A 154 12.79 16.76 -6.70
CA LYS A 154 11.33 16.65 -6.65
C LYS A 154 10.91 15.35 -5.98
N ALA A 155 9.88 15.42 -5.15
CA ALA A 155 9.30 14.30 -4.45
C ALA A 155 7.77 14.29 -4.57
N PHE A 156 7.20 13.10 -4.48
CA PHE A 156 5.77 12.84 -4.35
C PHE A 156 5.51 12.43 -2.91
N LEU A 157 4.87 13.32 -2.14
CA LEU A 157 4.69 13.18 -0.69
C LEU A 157 3.20 13.22 -0.34
N PRO A 158 2.64 12.18 0.30
CA PRO A 158 1.26 12.21 0.76
C PRO A 158 1.23 12.73 2.20
N PHE A 159 0.96 14.02 2.35
CA PHE A 159 0.90 14.64 3.67
C PHE A 159 -0.38 14.26 4.41
N VAL A 160 -0.25 14.00 5.71
CA VAL A 160 -1.38 13.87 6.61
C VAL A 160 -2.12 15.20 6.66
N SER A 161 -3.44 15.17 6.43
CA SER A 161 -4.26 16.39 6.37
C SER A 161 -5.61 16.29 7.10
N ASP A 162 -6.04 15.09 7.51
CA ASP A 162 -7.37 14.82 8.06
C ASP A 162 -7.31 14.34 9.53
N TYR A 163 -6.71 15.14 10.41
CA TYR A 163 -6.53 14.74 11.82
C TYR A 163 -7.86 14.50 12.56
N ARG A 164 -7.92 13.41 13.34
CA ARG A 164 -8.97 13.20 14.36
C ARG A 164 -8.48 13.73 15.70
N ASN A 165 -9.38 14.30 16.49
CA ASN A 165 -9.08 14.79 17.86
C ASN A 165 -7.85 15.73 17.95
N LYS A 166 -7.50 16.43 16.87
CA LYS A 166 -6.27 17.27 16.75
C LYS A 166 -4.95 16.49 16.94
N ASP A 167 -4.99 15.16 16.98
CA ASP A 167 -3.79 14.33 17.03
C ASP A 167 -3.32 14.01 15.61
N LYS A 168 -2.12 14.47 15.25
CA LYS A 168 -1.58 14.31 13.90
C LYS A 168 -1.24 12.87 13.51
N PHE A 169 -1.26 11.96 14.48
CA PHE A 169 -1.07 10.52 14.28
C PHE A 169 -2.39 9.74 14.26
N THR A 170 -3.54 10.42 14.31
CA THR A 170 -4.85 9.80 14.13
C THR A 170 -5.47 10.33 12.82
N THR A 171 -5.38 9.56 11.73
CA THR A 171 -5.69 9.91 10.33
C THR A 171 -6.11 8.67 9.54
N SER A 172 -6.92 8.82 8.51
CA SER A 172 -7.32 7.74 7.59
C SER A 172 -6.20 7.21 6.69
N PHE A 173 -5.08 7.95 6.56
CA PHE A 173 -4.03 7.69 5.57
C PHE A 173 -4.48 7.85 4.11
N GLU A 174 -5.53 8.64 3.86
CA GLU A 174 -6.00 8.99 2.53
C GLU A 174 -5.53 10.37 2.08
N GLY A 175 -4.45 10.40 1.29
CA GLY A 175 -3.81 11.63 0.84
C GLY A 175 -3.42 11.60 -0.63
N HIS A 176 -3.60 12.73 -1.31
CA HIS A 176 -2.99 13.00 -2.61
C HIS A 176 -1.47 13.19 -2.46
N TYR A 177 -0.72 12.93 -3.54
CA TYR A 177 0.70 13.23 -3.58
C TYR A 177 0.96 14.68 -3.98
N ASP A 178 1.53 15.45 -3.06
CA ASP A 178 2.10 16.74 -3.38
C ASP A 178 3.42 16.55 -4.13
N GLN A 179 3.57 17.23 -5.26
CA GLN A 179 4.77 17.23 -6.08
C GLN A 179 5.60 18.47 -5.78
N ILE A 180 6.51 18.35 -4.80
CA ILE A 180 7.32 19.47 -4.31
C ILE A 180 8.79 19.08 -4.21
N ASN A 181 9.67 20.07 -4.21
CA ASN A 181 11.08 19.83 -3.87
C ASN A 181 11.23 19.46 -2.39
N LEU A 182 12.26 18.68 -2.05
CA LEU A 182 12.56 18.30 -0.66
C LEU A 182 12.74 19.52 0.27
N SER A 183 13.35 20.60 -0.23
CA SER A 183 13.52 21.86 0.50
C SER A 183 12.22 22.59 0.82
N ALA A 184 11.13 22.29 0.10
CA ALA A 184 9.83 22.92 0.25
C ALA A 184 8.92 22.19 1.26
N VAL A 185 9.35 21.04 1.78
CA VAL A 185 8.64 20.35 2.86
C VAL A 185 8.61 21.26 4.08
N LYS A 186 7.42 21.48 4.64
CA LYS A 186 7.28 22.32 5.83
C LYS A 186 7.70 21.54 7.07
N LYS A 187 8.35 22.21 8.02
CA LYS A 187 8.60 21.63 9.35
C LYS A 187 7.26 21.23 9.98
N ASP A 188 7.29 20.17 10.79
CA ASP A 188 6.15 19.62 11.53
C ASP A 188 5.04 18.93 10.71
N THR A 189 5.10 18.92 9.37
CA THR A 189 4.20 18.07 8.57
C THR A 189 4.65 16.62 8.62
N LEU A 190 3.69 15.71 8.49
CA LEU A 190 3.97 14.29 8.40
C LEU A 190 3.58 13.83 6.99
N ALA A 191 4.50 13.20 6.29
CA ALA A 191 4.19 12.39 5.11
C ALA A 191 4.15 10.93 5.53
N PHE A 192 3.06 10.22 5.21
CA PHE A 192 3.01 8.77 5.40
C PHE A 192 3.64 8.04 4.20
N LEU A 193 3.92 6.75 4.36
CA LEU A 193 4.60 5.96 3.34
C LEU A 193 3.60 5.23 2.41
N PRO A 194 4.00 4.86 1.19
CA PRO A 194 5.30 5.14 0.55
C PRO A 194 5.41 6.56 -0.02
N ILE A 195 6.65 7.05 -0.17
CA ILE A 195 6.97 8.31 -0.86
C ILE A 195 7.98 8.09 -1.97
N LEU A 196 7.97 8.93 -3.01
CA LEU A 196 8.90 8.83 -4.13
C LEU A 196 9.75 10.09 -4.27
N VAL A 197 11.04 9.93 -4.54
CA VAL A 197 11.99 11.02 -4.84
C VAL A 197 12.61 10.77 -6.22
N ASP A 198 12.62 11.80 -7.06
CA ASP A 198 13.31 11.81 -8.34
C ASP A 198 14.80 12.09 -8.14
N VAL A 199 15.63 11.05 -8.04
CA VAL A 199 17.06 11.18 -7.70
C VAL A 199 17.94 11.48 -8.92
N GLY A 200 17.34 11.93 -10.02
CA GLY A 200 18.05 12.34 -11.24
C GLY A 200 18.49 11.17 -12.13
N SER A 201 19.02 11.48 -13.30
CA SER A 201 19.47 10.49 -14.31
C SER A 201 18.41 9.42 -14.63
N ALA A 202 17.14 9.84 -14.71
CA ALA A 202 15.96 8.99 -14.89
C ALA A 202 15.69 7.97 -13.76
N LYS A 203 16.41 8.04 -12.63
CA LYS A 203 16.25 7.12 -11.51
C LYS A 203 15.24 7.65 -10.50
N LYS A 204 14.42 6.76 -9.94
CA LYS A 204 13.53 7.05 -8.81
C LYS A 204 13.95 6.27 -7.58
N ALA A 205 13.71 6.87 -6.42
CA ALA A 205 13.85 6.23 -5.12
C ALA A 205 12.50 6.23 -4.42
N VAL A 206 11.97 5.06 -4.06
CA VAL A 206 10.77 4.97 -3.23
C VAL A 206 11.13 4.51 -1.84
N ILE A 207 10.83 5.36 -0.85
CA ILE A 207 11.02 5.04 0.57
C ILE A 207 9.74 4.39 1.08
N MET A 208 9.90 3.24 1.73
CA MET A 208 8.82 2.47 2.32
C MET A 208 9.31 1.63 3.51
N GLU A 209 8.40 0.88 4.11
CA GLU A 209 8.73 -0.11 5.14
C GLU A 209 7.94 -1.40 4.96
N ALA A 210 8.52 -2.51 5.43
CA ALA A 210 7.96 -3.86 5.31
C ALA A 210 8.03 -4.60 6.65
N ASP A 211 7.20 -5.63 6.81
CA ASP A 211 7.16 -6.44 8.03
C ASP A 211 6.81 -5.61 9.28
N LEU A 212 5.85 -4.69 9.12
CA LEU A 212 5.39 -3.82 10.21
C LEU A 212 4.52 -4.62 11.18
N GLN A 213 5.16 -5.22 12.19
CA GLN A 213 4.53 -6.04 13.22
C GLN A 213 4.91 -5.54 14.61
N ASP A 214 3.94 -5.40 15.51
CA ASP A 214 4.17 -5.01 16.91
C ASP A 214 5.13 -3.81 17.03
N TYR A 215 4.97 -2.81 16.16
CA TYR A 215 5.81 -1.62 16.08
C TYR A 215 5.02 -0.48 15.39
N PRO A 216 5.20 0.80 15.75
CA PRO A 216 4.48 1.89 15.10
C PRO A 216 4.96 2.12 13.67
N GLY A 217 4.06 2.57 12.80
CA GLY A 217 4.38 2.95 11.42
C GLY A 217 5.32 4.16 11.35
N MET A 218 6.17 4.18 10.32
CA MET A 218 7.07 5.29 10.04
C MET A 218 6.36 6.36 9.21
N TYR A 219 6.31 7.57 9.73
CA TYR A 219 6.10 8.80 8.96
C TYR A 219 7.45 9.43 8.63
N LEU A 220 7.46 10.34 7.66
CA LEU A 220 8.61 11.17 7.33
C LEU A 220 8.28 12.66 7.55
N THR A 221 9.25 13.39 8.07
CA THR A 221 9.25 14.87 8.10
C THR A 221 10.62 15.37 7.67
N THR A 222 10.76 16.68 7.50
CA THR A 222 12.03 17.36 7.27
C THR A 222 12.60 17.94 8.58
N SER A 223 13.93 18.07 8.64
CA SER A 223 14.65 18.80 9.69
C SER A 223 15.35 20.04 9.09
N GLU A 224 16.45 19.84 8.37
CA GLU A 224 17.23 20.85 7.64
C GLU A 224 17.92 20.21 6.40
N GLY A 225 18.04 20.97 5.30
CA GLY A 225 18.65 20.49 4.05
C GLY A 225 17.74 19.55 3.24
N HIS A 226 18.35 18.69 2.43
CA HIS A 226 17.64 17.73 1.56
C HIS A 226 17.47 16.38 2.28
N ASN A 227 16.85 16.39 3.46
CA ASN A 227 16.66 15.22 4.32
C ASN A 227 15.18 14.90 4.53
N LEU A 228 14.87 13.61 4.61
CA LEU A 228 13.67 13.08 5.24
C LEU A 228 14.09 12.20 6.42
N HIS A 229 13.44 12.35 7.57
CA HIS A 229 13.71 11.52 8.74
C HIS A 229 12.43 10.92 9.33
N GLY A 230 12.58 9.70 9.86
CA GLY A 230 11.51 8.93 10.48
C GLY A 230 10.94 9.58 11.73
N VAL A 231 9.61 9.60 11.83
CA VAL A 231 8.84 9.98 13.01
C VAL A 231 7.77 8.92 13.26
N PHE A 232 7.54 8.59 14.53
CA PHE A 232 6.67 7.49 14.94
C PHE A 232 5.60 7.98 15.90
N ALA A 233 4.39 7.45 15.76
CA ALA A 233 3.34 7.65 16.74
C ALA A 233 3.79 7.04 18.08
N LYS A 234 3.76 7.85 19.15
CA LYS A 234 4.04 7.36 20.51
C LYS A 234 2.93 6.45 21.00
N TYR A 235 3.27 5.51 21.88
CA TYR A 235 2.33 4.50 22.40
C TYR A 235 1.12 5.16 23.10
N PRO A 236 -0.13 4.75 22.80
CA PRO A 236 -1.32 5.35 23.39
C PRO A 236 -1.50 4.93 24.87
N THR A 237 -1.82 5.87 25.75
CA THR A 237 -2.08 5.59 27.18
C THR A 237 -3.50 5.94 27.61
N GLU A 238 -4.19 6.80 26.86
CA GLU A 238 -5.59 7.13 27.07
C GLU A 238 -6.26 7.26 25.71
N GLU A 239 -7.34 6.51 25.51
CA GLU A 239 -8.09 6.42 24.25
C GLU A 239 -9.57 6.67 24.53
N ALA A 240 -10.28 7.18 23.54
CA ALA A 240 -11.71 7.46 23.64
C ALA A 240 -12.41 7.19 22.32
N VAL A 241 -13.71 6.93 22.41
CA VAL A 241 -14.60 6.92 21.26
C VAL A 241 -15.04 8.36 21.00
N LEU A 242 -14.84 8.84 19.77
CA LEU A 242 -15.29 10.15 19.30
C LEU A 242 -16.14 9.98 18.05
N ARG A 243 -17.47 9.95 18.23
CA ARG A 243 -18.39 9.44 17.19
C ARG A 243 -17.93 8.05 16.78
N ILE A 244 -17.79 7.78 15.49
CA ILE A 244 -17.40 6.47 14.96
C ILE A 244 -15.89 6.19 15.03
N ASN A 245 -15.07 7.23 15.28
CA ASN A 245 -13.61 7.08 15.35
C ASN A 245 -13.15 6.68 16.76
N TYR A 246 -12.07 5.88 16.82
CA TYR A 246 -11.39 5.56 18.07
C TYR A 246 -10.07 6.33 18.20
N VAL A 247 -10.09 7.39 19.01
CA VAL A 247 -9.05 8.42 19.04
C VAL A 247 -8.14 8.30 20.26
N VAL A 248 -6.95 8.89 20.17
CA VAL A 248 -5.98 8.93 21.26
C VAL A 248 -6.04 10.31 21.95
N ASN A 249 -6.21 10.31 23.27
CA ASN A 249 -6.20 11.52 24.10
C ASN A 249 -4.81 11.80 24.69
N LYS A 250 -4.07 10.74 25.05
CA LYS A 250 -2.71 10.84 25.60
C LYS A 250 -1.83 9.74 25.07
N ARG A 251 -0.57 10.10 24.80
CA ARG A 251 0.49 9.19 24.38
C ARG A 251 1.62 9.18 25.42
N ALA A 252 2.29 8.05 25.56
CA ALA A 252 3.46 7.87 26.41
C ALA A 252 4.66 8.67 25.88
N ASN A 253 5.79 8.58 26.59
CA ASN A 253 7.09 9.11 26.15
C ASN A 253 7.94 8.08 25.38
N TYR A 254 7.35 6.96 24.97
CA TYR A 254 7.98 5.91 24.18
C TYR A 254 7.11 5.51 23.00
N ILE A 255 7.69 4.89 21.98
CA ILE A 255 7.02 4.51 20.74
C ILE A 255 6.59 3.03 20.73
N ALA A 256 7.34 2.15 21.43
CA ALA A 256 7.01 0.74 21.49
C ALA A 256 7.44 0.08 22.82
N LYS A 257 6.75 -0.99 23.22
CA LYS A 257 7.16 -1.92 24.28
C LYS A 257 6.97 -3.35 23.79
N THR A 258 8.04 -4.14 23.76
CA THR A 258 8.04 -5.43 23.06
C THR A 258 9.05 -6.43 23.62
N ASP A 259 9.02 -7.68 23.17
CA ASP A 259 10.03 -8.69 23.49
C ASP A 259 11.41 -8.25 22.98
N GLY A 260 12.43 -8.44 23.83
CA GLY A 260 13.80 -8.06 23.56
C GLY A 260 14.49 -8.90 22.52
N THR A 261 13.98 -10.09 22.18
CA THR A 261 14.52 -10.97 21.13
C THR A 261 13.59 -10.95 19.92
N ARG A 262 13.88 -10.05 18.98
CA ARG A 262 13.03 -9.85 17.80
C ARG A 262 13.75 -9.21 16.63
N SER A 263 13.06 -9.20 15.48
CA SER A 263 13.35 -8.30 14.37
C SER A 263 12.42 -7.09 14.41
N PHE A 264 12.92 -5.95 13.97
CA PHE A 264 12.14 -4.73 13.74
C PHE A 264 11.75 -4.61 12.26
N PRO A 265 10.79 -3.73 11.92
CA PRO A 265 10.39 -3.53 10.53
C PRO A 265 11.57 -3.17 9.62
N TRP A 266 11.50 -3.59 8.37
CA TRP A 266 12.47 -3.19 7.35
C TRP A 266 12.25 -1.74 6.93
N ARG A 267 13.33 -1.01 6.76
CA ARG A 267 13.36 0.29 6.08
C ARG A 267 13.98 0.14 4.72
N VAL A 268 13.28 0.64 3.71
CA VAL A 268 13.43 0.18 2.34
C VAL A 268 13.54 1.37 1.41
N VAL A 269 14.47 1.29 0.46
CA VAL A 269 14.62 2.19 -0.67
C VAL A 269 14.58 1.35 -1.94
N VAL A 270 13.43 1.35 -2.61
CA VAL A 270 13.27 0.77 -3.95
C VAL A 270 13.89 1.72 -4.97
N ILE A 271 14.63 1.18 -5.94
CA ILE A 271 15.33 1.97 -6.95
C ILE A 271 14.90 1.51 -8.33
N SER A 272 14.51 2.44 -9.18
CA SER A 272 14.25 2.18 -10.61
C SER A 272 15.14 3.02 -11.51
N THR A 273 15.36 2.53 -12.73
CA THR A 273 15.97 3.29 -13.84
C THR A 273 14.95 3.69 -14.90
N GLU A 274 13.74 3.11 -14.83
CA GLU A 274 12.56 3.46 -15.62
C GLU A 274 11.34 3.39 -14.69
N ASP A 275 10.45 4.38 -14.73
CA ASP A 275 9.28 4.44 -13.84
C ASP A 275 8.40 3.18 -13.91
N LYS A 276 8.23 2.60 -15.11
CA LYS A 276 7.44 1.36 -15.31
C LYS A 276 7.88 0.20 -14.40
N GLN A 277 9.16 0.15 -14.02
CA GLN A 277 9.68 -0.90 -13.13
C GLN A 277 9.05 -0.86 -11.74
N LEU A 278 8.60 0.32 -11.27
CA LEU A 278 7.95 0.48 -9.97
C LEU A 278 6.56 -0.17 -9.95
N ALA A 279 5.81 -0.13 -11.05
CA ALA A 279 4.46 -0.67 -11.12
C ALA A 279 4.38 -2.20 -11.00
N ASP A 280 5.48 -2.91 -11.24
CA ASP A 280 5.58 -4.38 -11.08
C ASP A 280 6.67 -4.79 -10.06
N ASN A 281 6.94 -3.92 -9.09
CA ASN A 281 7.88 -4.22 -8.01
C ASN A 281 7.27 -5.19 -6.98
N ASP A 282 8.09 -6.14 -6.47
CA ASP A 282 7.67 -7.18 -5.52
C ASP A 282 8.34 -7.05 -4.13
N MET A 283 8.87 -5.87 -3.77
CA MET A 283 9.69 -5.70 -2.56
C MET A 283 8.97 -6.07 -1.26
N MET A 284 7.65 -5.83 -1.17
CA MET A 284 6.84 -6.29 -0.03
C MET A 284 6.81 -7.81 0.09
N GLN A 285 6.66 -8.52 -1.04
CA GLN A 285 6.70 -9.98 -1.04
C GLN A 285 8.08 -10.51 -0.66
N LYS A 286 9.17 -9.81 -1.00
CA LYS A 286 10.54 -10.23 -0.64
C LYS A 286 10.84 -10.05 0.85
N LEU A 287 10.36 -8.96 1.47
CA LEU A 287 10.77 -8.54 2.81
C LEU A 287 9.81 -8.90 3.96
N ALA A 288 8.51 -9.02 3.70
CA ALA A 288 7.52 -9.32 4.74
C ALA A 288 7.69 -10.72 5.35
N ALA A 289 7.15 -10.97 6.54
CA ALA A 289 7.21 -12.31 7.12
C ALA A 289 6.51 -13.37 6.23
N PRO A 290 6.96 -14.64 6.26
CA PRO A 290 6.27 -15.74 5.58
C PRO A 290 4.84 -15.95 6.08
N SER A 291 4.01 -16.56 5.24
CA SER A 291 2.63 -16.85 5.60
C SER A 291 2.52 -17.71 6.86
N GLN A 292 1.54 -17.37 7.69
CA GLN A 292 1.11 -18.14 8.86
C GLN A 292 -0.12 -19.01 8.57
N ILE A 293 -0.62 -19.00 7.33
CA ILE A 293 -1.71 -19.86 6.86
C ILE A 293 -1.11 -20.94 5.96
N THR A 294 -1.45 -22.21 6.21
CA THR A 294 -0.97 -23.34 5.40
C THR A 294 -2.00 -23.83 4.38
N ASP A 295 -3.29 -23.70 4.68
CA ASP A 295 -4.39 -24.03 3.76
C ASP A 295 -5.03 -22.75 3.22
N TYR A 296 -4.85 -22.53 1.91
CA TYR A 296 -5.40 -21.39 1.19
C TYR A 296 -6.74 -21.69 0.50
N SER A 297 -7.24 -22.94 0.59
CA SER A 297 -8.36 -23.41 -0.24
C SER A 297 -9.67 -22.65 0.00
N TRP A 298 -9.86 -22.13 1.21
CA TRP A 298 -11.02 -21.33 1.61
C TRP A 298 -10.89 -19.85 1.26
N ILE A 299 -9.68 -19.36 0.99
CA ILE A 299 -9.44 -17.95 0.65
C ILE A 299 -9.83 -17.75 -0.80
N LYS A 300 -10.94 -17.04 -1.02
CA LYS A 300 -11.53 -16.81 -2.35
C LYS A 300 -11.47 -15.32 -2.71
N PRO A 301 -10.45 -14.86 -3.46
CA PRO A 301 -10.48 -13.56 -4.12
C PRO A 301 -11.71 -13.45 -5.03
N GLY A 302 -12.20 -12.24 -5.28
CA GLY A 302 -13.37 -12.03 -6.12
C GLY A 302 -13.80 -10.58 -6.20
N LYS A 303 -14.99 -10.35 -6.73
CA LYS A 303 -15.57 -9.03 -6.92
C LYS A 303 -16.84 -8.84 -6.10
N VAL A 304 -17.11 -7.58 -5.78
CA VAL A 304 -18.25 -7.18 -4.96
C VAL A 304 -19.18 -6.32 -5.80
N ALA A 305 -20.47 -6.65 -5.85
CA ALA A 305 -21.48 -5.65 -6.20
C ALA A 305 -21.67 -4.74 -4.98
N TRP A 306 -20.99 -3.59 -4.98
CA TRP A 306 -20.87 -2.73 -3.80
C TRP A 306 -22.04 -1.74 -3.71
N ASP A 307 -22.45 -1.43 -2.50
CA ASP A 307 -23.72 -0.81 -2.16
C ASP A 307 -23.56 0.65 -1.70
N TRP A 308 -22.48 0.96 -0.98
CA TRP A 308 -22.29 2.25 -0.31
C TRP A 308 -21.93 3.43 -1.22
N TRP A 309 -21.03 3.25 -2.19
CA TRP A 309 -20.58 4.36 -3.04
C TRP A 309 -21.73 4.99 -3.81
N ASN A 310 -22.56 4.14 -4.40
CA ASN A 310 -23.77 4.53 -5.13
C ASN A 310 -24.98 4.82 -4.23
N ASP A 311 -24.81 4.84 -2.90
CA ASP A 311 -25.83 5.21 -1.91
C ASP A 311 -27.10 4.33 -2.01
N TRP A 312 -26.92 3.03 -2.25
CA TRP A 312 -28.00 2.06 -2.48
C TRP A 312 -29.00 2.48 -3.57
N ASN A 313 -28.67 3.46 -4.41
CA ASN A 313 -29.64 4.26 -5.18
C ASN A 313 -30.10 3.55 -6.46
N VAL A 314 -30.63 2.34 -6.31
CA VAL A 314 -31.21 1.52 -7.39
C VAL A 314 -32.51 2.11 -7.87
N THR A 315 -32.74 2.02 -9.19
CA THR A 315 -33.91 2.60 -9.85
C THR A 315 -34.69 1.55 -10.64
N HIS A 316 -35.93 1.89 -11.02
CA HIS A 316 -36.82 0.99 -11.77
C HIS A 316 -37.17 -0.31 -11.02
N VAL A 317 -37.28 -0.21 -9.69
CA VAL A 317 -37.69 -1.29 -8.78
C VAL A 317 -39.04 -0.95 -8.13
N ASP A 318 -39.76 -1.96 -7.65
CA ASP A 318 -41.08 -1.84 -7.01
C ASP A 318 -41.02 -1.72 -5.47
N PHE A 319 -39.82 -1.55 -4.92
CA PHE A 319 -39.55 -1.33 -3.50
C PHE A 319 -38.75 -0.04 -3.29
N LYS A 320 -38.78 0.51 -2.07
CA LYS A 320 -37.96 1.66 -1.69
C LYS A 320 -36.51 1.23 -1.50
N ALA A 321 -35.60 1.82 -2.27
CA ALA A 321 -34.17 1.61 -2.13
C ALA A 321 -33.63 2.07 -0.76
N GLY A 322 -32.62 1.38 -0.24
CA GLY A 322 -31.89 1.72 0.98
C GLY A 322 -31.38 0.48 1.72
N ILE A 323 -31.04 0.64 3.00
CA ILE A 323 -30.56 -0.46 3.86
C ILE A 323 -31.75 -1.34 4.27
N ASN A 324 -32.18 -2.23 3.38
CA ASN A 324 -33.28 -3.16 3.59
C ASN A 324 -33.10 -4.44 2.77
N VAL A 325 -33.80 -5.50 3.17
CA VAL A 325 -33.66 -6.82 2.54
C VAL A 325 -33.99 -6.81 1.03
N PRO A 326 -35.09 -6.18 0.55
CA PRO A 326 -35.36 -6.11 -0.89
C PRO A 326 -34.20 -5.54 -1.71
N THR A 327 -33.57 -4.47 -1.23
CA THR A 327 -32.38 -3.90 -1.88
C THR A 327 -31.25 -4.94 -1.95
N TYR A 328 -30.85 -5.56 -0.83
CA TYR A 328 -29.74 -6.52 -0.85
C TYR A 328 -30.05 -7.79 -1.67
N LYS A 329 -31.32 -8.21 -1.78
CA LYS A 329 -31.71 -9.27 -2.71
C LYS A 329 -31.50 -8.85 -4.17
N TYR A 330 -31.80 -7.60 -4.51
CA TYR A 330 -31.55 -7.05 -5.85
C TYR A 330 -30.05 -6.99 -6.19
N TYR A 331 -29.19 -6.57 -5.25
CA TYR A 331 -27.73 -6.65 -5.42
C TYR A 331 -27.26 -8.09 -5.57
N THR A 332 -27.81 -9.02 -4.78
CA THR A 332 -27.50 -10.46 -4.87
C THR A 332 -27.86 -11.02 -6.24
N ASP A 333 -29.03 -10.67 -6.78
CA ASP A 333 -29.47 -11.13 -8.10
C ASP A 333 -28.59 -10.56 -9.21
N PHE A 334 -28.18 -9.30 -9.11
CA PHE A 334 -27.21 -8.70 -10.03
C PHE A 334 -25.84 -9.41 -9.96
N ALA A 335 -25.34 -9.66 -8.75
CA ALA A 335 -24.08 -10.37 -8.54
C ALA A 335 -24.13 -11.77 -9.17
N ALA A 336 -25.20 -12.53 -8.90
CA ALA A 336 -25.38 -13.86 -9.47
C ALA A 336 -25.48 -13.85 -11.00
N ALA A 337 -26.24 -12.91 -11.58
CA ALA A 337 -26.40 -12.78 -13.02
C ALA A 337 -25.08 -12.46 -13.75
N ASN A 338 -24.18 -11.71 -13.08
CA ASN A 338 -22.88 -11.33 -13.61
C ASN A 338 -21.72 -12.19 -13.07
N LYS A 339 -22.03 -13.27 -12.34
CA LYS A 339 -21.05 -14.20 -11.74
C LYS A 339 -20.04 -13.50 -10.82
N LEU A 340 -20.49 -12.49 -10.10
CA LEU A 340 -19.71 -11.84 -9.05
C LEU A 340 -19.78 -12.69 -7.77
N GLU A 341 -18.66 -12.74 -7.06
CA GLU A 341 -18.48 -13.63 -5.92
C GLU A 341 -19.20 -13.11 -4.67
N TYR A 342 -19.34 -11.79 -4.51
CA TYR A 342 -19.77 -11.17 -3.26
C TYR A 342 -20.75 -10.01 -3.42
N ILE A 343 -21.51 -9.79 -2.35
CA ILE A 343 -22.07 -8.48 -1.99
C ILE A 343 -21.46 -8.05 -0.64
N ILE A 344 -21.37 -6.73 -0.43
CA ILE A 344 -21.09 -6.14 0.88
C ILE A 344 -22.40 -5.58 1.43
N ILE A 345 -22.57 -5.68 2.75
CA ILE A 345 -23.53 -4.91 3.52
C ILE A 345 -22.71 -3.88 4.28
N ASP A 346 -22.61 -2.67 3.73
CA ASP A 346 -21.75 -1.62 4.28
C ASP A 346 -22.39 -0.91 5.48
N GLU A 347 -21.82 0.20 5.95
CA GLU A 347 -22.28 0.97 7.11
C GLU A 347 -23.81 1.11 7.21
N GLY A 348 -24.35 0.78 8.39
CA GLY A 348 -25.75 1.04 8.76
C GLY A 348 -26.62 -0.19 9.03
N TRP A 349 -26.13 -1.42 8.82
CA TRP A 349 -26.85 -2.65 9.17
C TRP A 349 -26.87 -2.98 10.67
N SER A 350 -25.96 -2.40 11.47
CA SER A 350 -25.87 -2.56 12.93
C SER A 350 -25.71 -1.22 13.66
N ASP A 351 -25.60 -1.27 14.99
CA ASP A 351 -25.07 -0.17 15.80
C ASP A 351 -23.55 -0.04 15.62
N ASP A 352 -23.04 1.18 15.60
CA ASP A 352 -21.62 1.49 15.32
C ASP A 352 -20.68 1.03 16.44
N TYR A 353 -21.22 0.68 17.61
CA TYR A 353 -20.47 0.27 18.80
C TYR A 353 -20.76 -1.16 19.25
N ASP A 354 -21.71 -1.85 18.61
CA ASP A 354 -22.14 -3.19 18.98
C ASP A 354 -22.80 -3.93 17.80
N LEU A 355 -22.05 -4.84 17.18
CA LEU A 355 -22.50 -5.65 16.04
C LEU A 355 -23.64 -6.62 16.39
N ASN A 356 -23.99 -6.79 17.67
CA ASN A 356 -25.15 -7.59 18.07
C ASN A 356 -26.48 -6.83 17.95
N LYS A 357 -26.44 -5.50 17.87
CA LYS A 357 -27.63 -4.67 17.70
C LYS A 357 -27.89 -4.43 16.21
N THR A 358 -28.40 -5.46 15.55
CA THR A 358 -28.70 -5.42 14.11
C THR A 358 -29.96 -4.60 13.83
N LYS A 359 -29.90 -3.74 12.81
CA LYS A 359 -31.01 -2.95 12.25
C LYS A 359 -31.62 -3.61 11.00
N LEU A 360 -31.02 -4.71 10.54
CA LEU A 360 -31.35 -5.43 9.32
C LEU A 360 -31.41 -6.95 9.59
N ASP A 361 -32.30 -7.67 8.89
CA ASP A 361 -32.32 -9.13 8.91
C ASP A 361 -31.21 -9.70 8.01
N VAL A 362 -30.00 -9.76 8.56
CA VAL A 362 -28.82 -10.26 7.85
C VAL A 362 -28.94 -11.75 7.51
N GLN A 363 -29.54 -12.57 8.38
CA GLN A 363 -29.68 -14.01 8.12
C GLN A 363 -30.52 -14.25 6.86
N GLN A 364 -31.62 -13.52 6.69
CA GLN A 364 -32.45 -13.64 5.50
C GLN A 364 -31.68 -13.31 4.20
N ILE A 365 -30.78 -12.32 4.25
CA ILE A 365 -29.95 -11.94 3.09
C ILE A 365 -28.91 -13.03 2.82
N VAL A 366 -28.23 -13.54 3.85
CA VAL A 366 -27.24 -14.60 3.73
C VAL A 366 -27.85 -15.88 3.16
N ASP A 367 -29.03 -16.28 3.64
CA ASP A 367 -29.73 -17.45 3.14
C ASP A 367 -30.10 -17.31 1.67
N TYR A 368 -30.54 -16.12 1.24
CA TYR A 368 -30.85 -15.83 -0.16
C TYR A 368 -29.59 -15.81 -1.04
N ALA A 369 -28.52 -15.15 -0.59
CA ALA A 369 -27.24 -15.09 -1.29
C ALA A 369 -26.63 -16.49 -1.47
N LYS A 370 -26.74 -17.35 -0.45
CA LYS A 370 -26.32 -18.75 -0.53
C LYS A 370 -27.05 -19.54 -1.61
N GLN A 371 -28.36 -19.33 -1.78
CA GLN A 371 -29.14 -19.97 -2.87
C GLN A 371 -28.66 -19.54 -4.26
N LYS A 372 -28.02 -18.37 -4.35
CA LYS A 372 -27.51 -17.76 -5.58
C LYS A 372 -26.00 -17.94 -5.76
N ASN A 373 -25.33 -18.67 -4.86
CA ASN A 373 -23.89 -18.85 -4.83
C ASN A 373 -23.11 -17.51 -4.74
N VAL A 374 -23.64 -16.57 -3.97
CA VAL A 374 -23.02 -15.27 -3.66
C VAL A 374 -22.66 -15.23 -2.18
N GLY A 375 -21.44 -14.80 -1.87
CA GLY A 375 -20.99 -14.59 -0.49
C GLY A 375 -21.40 -13.22 0.04
N VAL A 376 -21.55 -13.12 1.36
CA VAL A 376 -21.84 -11.84 2.04
C VAL A 376 -20.64 -11.46 2.91
N ILE A 377 -20.17 -10.23 2.75
CA ILE A 377 -19.15 -9.60 3.59
C ILE A 377 -19.85 -8.47 4.38
N LEU A 378 -19.57 -8.37 5.67
CA LEU A 378 -20.16 -7.33 6.52
C LEU A 378 -19.15 -6.23 6.80
N TRP A 379 -19.59 -4.97 6.71
CA TRP A 379 -18.81 -3.86 7.23
C TRP A 379 -18.91 -3.76 8.76
N SER A 380 -17.86 -3.25 9.42
CA SER A 380 -17.88 -2.91 10.84
C SER A 380 -16.84 -1.84 11.18
N THR A 381 -17.12 -1.03 12.20
CA THR A 381 -16.06 -0.23 12.84
C THR A 381 -15.05 -1.14 13.53
N TRP A 382 -13.78 -0.76 13.52
CA TRP A 382 -12.73 -1.44 14.28
C TRP A 382 -13.12 -1.55 15.76
N TYR A 383 -13.73 -0.52 16.34
CA TYR A 383 -14.11 -0.51 17.75
C TYR A 383 -15.18 -1.56 18.08
N ALA A 384 -16.27 -1.62 17.29
CA ALA A 384 -17.33 -2.61 17.53
C ALA A 384 -16.81 -4.04 17.30
N PHE A 385 -15.95 -4.21 16.30
CA PHE A 385 -15.35 -5.51 15.96
C PHE A 385 -14.33 -5.99 17.00
N SER A 386 -13.51 -5.09 17.55
CA SER A 386 -12.40 -5.41 18.46
C SER A 386 -12.82 -5.63 19.92
N LYS A 387 -14.04 -5.24 20.31
CA LYS A 387 -14.57 -5.43 21.67
C LYS A 387 -14.56 -6.89 22.13
N ASP A 388 -15.01 -7.79 21.25
CA ASP A 388 -15.00 -9.23 21.47
C ASP A 388 -14.85 -9.95 20.13
N THR A 389 -13.64 -9.84 19.57
CA THR A 389 -13.32 -10.34 18.23
C THR A 389 -13.67 -11.81 18.03
N GLU A 390 -13.41 -12.65 19.04
CA GLU A 390 -13.67 -14.09 18.96
C GLU A 390 -15.16 -14.38 18.86
N ALA A 391 -15.97 -13.79 19.76
CA ALA A 391 -17.41 -14.02 19.77
C ALA A 391 -18.09 -13.45 18.51
N VAL A 392 -17.61 -12.31 17.99
CA VAL A 392 -18.08 -11.74 16.73
C VAL A 392 -17.81 -12.72 15.59
N MET A 393 -16.57 -13.19 15.45
CA MET A 393 -16.21 -14.11 14.36
C MET A 393 -16.98 -15.43 14.45
N GLU A 394 -17.06 -16.06 15.62
CA GLU A 394 -17.80 -17.30 15.82
C GLU A 394 -19.27 -17.17 15.43
N LYS A 395 -19.92 -16.07 15.84
CA LYS A 395 -21.33 -15.81 15.52
C LYS A 395 -21.55 -15.68 14.02
N PHE A 396 -20.76 -14.84 13.35
CA PHE A 396 -20.99 -14.50 11.95
C PHE A 396 -20.47 -15.58 10.98
N GLU A 397 -19.42 -16.33 11.35
CA GLU A 397 -19.04 -17.55 10.64
C GLU A 397 -20.20 -18.56 10.65
N LYS A 398 -20.82 -18.83 11.82
CA LYS A 398 -21.99 -19.71 11.94
C LYS A 398 -23.19 -19.23 11.12
N MET A 399 -23.40 -17.93 11.03
CA MET A 399 -24.43 -17.31 10.19
C MET A 399 -24.18 -17.55 8.69
N GLY A 400 -22.93 -17.77 8.29
CA GLY A 400 -22.52 -18.02 6.90
C GLY A 400 -21.81 -16.85 6.21
N ILE A 401 -21.44 -15.81 6.97
CA ILE A 401 -20.66 -14.66 6.48
C ILE A 401 -19.30 -15.13 5.97
N LYS A 402 -18.79 -14.48 4.92
CA LYS A 402 -17.52 -14.82 4.25
C LYS A 402 -16.34 -13.96 4.68
N GLY A 403 -16.60 -12.81 5.27
CA GLY A 403 -15.56 -11.92 5.75
C GLY A 403 -16.10 -10.61 6.28
N PHE A 404 -15.18 -9.74 6.66
CA PHE A 404 -15.46 -8.41 7.18
C PHE A 404 -14.66 -7.33 6.46
N LYS A 405 -15.30 -6.19 6.21
CA LYS A 405 -14.66 -4.91 5.95
C LYS A 405 -14.57 -4.16 7.28
N VAL A 406 -13.37 -4.04 7.86
CA VAL A 406 -13.12 -3.46 9.19
C VAL A 406 -12.53 -2.07 9.01
N ASP A 407 -13.23 -1.06 9.51
CA ASP A 407 -13.05 0.35 9.12
C ASP A 407 -12.77 1.27 10.31
N PHE A 408 -12.44 2.53 10.06
CA PHE A 408 -12.16 3.58 11.04
C PHE A 408 -11.03 3.21 12.00
N ILE A 409 -10.00 2.55 11.47
CA ILE A 409 -8.76 2.19 12.19
C ILE A 409 -8.00 3.46 12.58
N ASP A 410 -7.84 4.38 11.62
CA ASP A 410 -7.30 5.74 11.69
C ASP A 410 -5.95 5.91 12.42
N ARG A 411 -5.19 4.82 12.67
CA ARG A 411 -3.99 4.82 13.53
C ARG A 411 -2.98 3.78 13.06
N ASP A 412 -1.70 4.09 13.25
CA ASP A 412 -0.59 3.15 13.01
C ASP A 412 0.38 3.06 14.21
N ASP A 413 -0.04 3.46 15.41
CA ASP A 413 0.72 3.20 16.63
C ASP A 413 0.83 1.69 16.93
N GLN A 414 1.83 1.29 17.74
CA GLN A 414 2.14 -0.11 18.04
C GLN A 414 0.90 -0.94 18.43
N LYS A 415 0.02 -0.37 19.25
CA LYS A 415 -1.19 -1.04 19.73
C LYS A 415 -2.15 -1.32 18.58
N MET A 416 -2.38 -0.33 17.71
CA MET A 416 -3.25 -0.50 16.57
C MET A 416 -2.69 -1.53 15.59
N VAL A 417 -1.40 -1.42 15.23
CA VAL A 417 -0.70 -2.38 14.36
C VAL A 417 -0.87 -3.81 14.89
N SER A 418 -0.61 -4.03 16.19
CA SER A 418 -0.74 -5.34 16.81
C SER A 418 -2.16 -5.89 16.75
N SER A 419 -3.16 -5.02 16.93
CA SER A 419 -4.57 -5.43 16.88
C SER A 419 -4.98 -5.94 15.49
N LEU A 420 -4.46 -5.35 14.40
CA LEU A 420 -4.81 -5.81 13.05
C LEU A 420 -4.22 -7.19 12.76
N TYR A 421 -2.99 -7.47 13.19
CA TYR A 421 -2.41 -8.81 13.06
C TYR A 421 -3.16 -9.85 13.91
N ASP A 422 -3.65 -9.48 15.09
CA ASP A 422 -4.49 -10.35 15.93
C ASP A 422 -5.86 -10.63 15.28
N ILE A 423 -6.50 -9.61 14.71
CA ILE A 423 -7.75 -9.76 13.93
C ILE A 423 -7.52 -10.70 12.74
N ALA A 424 -6.48 -10.48 11.94
CA ALA A 424 -6.20 -11.32 10.77
C ALA A 424 -5.97 -12.79 11.15
N LYS A 425 -5.22 -13.02 12.25
CA LYS A 425 -4.98 -14.36 12.81
C LYS A 425 -6.27 -15.05 13.25
N LYS A 426 -7.12 -14.37 14.02
CA LYS A 426 -8.40 -14.93 14.48
C LYS A 426 -9.34 -15.16 13.31
N ALA A 427 -9.41 -14.23 12.36
CA ALA A 427 -10.21 -14.39 11.15
C ALA A 427 -9.79 -15.62 10.35
N ALA A 428 -8.49 -15.89 10.25
CA ALA A 428 -7.98 -17.09 9.60
C ALA A 428 -8.41 -18.38 10.30
N ALA A 429 -8.49 -18.40 11.64
CA ALA A 429 -8.99 -19.53 12.41
C ALA A 429 -10.49 -19.81 12.17
N HIS A 430 -11.25 -18.77 11.81
CA HIS A 430 -12.68 -18.81 11.46
C HIS A 430 -12.96 -18.81 9.95
N HIS A 431 -11.93 -19.01 9.11
CA HIS A 431 -12.07 -19.00 7.64
C HIS A 431 -12.77 -17.73 7.08
N LEU A 432 -12.52 -16.58 7.72
CA LEU A 432 -13.08 -15.28 7.33
C LEU A 432 -12.03 -14.44 6.58
N LEU A 433 -12.47 -13.84 5.48
CA LEU A 433 -11.72 -12.81 4.75
C LEU A 433 -11.76 -11.49 5.53
N ILE A 434 -10.71 -10.68 5.38
CA ILE A 434 -10.62 -9.35 5.98
C ILE A 434 -10.23 -8.34 4.92
N ASP A 435 -10.97 -7.24 4.87
CA ASP A 435 -10.63 -6.02 4.15
C ASP A 435 -10.52 -4.88 5.17
N TYR A 436 -9.43 -4.12 5.14
CA TYR A 436 -9.16 -3.07 6.14
C TYR A 436 -9.30 -1.68 5.54
N HIS A 437 -10.13 -0.85 6.17
CA HIS A 437 -10.40 0.55 5.79
C HIS A 437 -10.07 1.52 6.94
N GLY A 438 -9.92 2.80 6.60
CA GLY A 438 -9.32 3.81 7.46
C GLY A 438 -7.90 3.41 7.91
N MET A 439 -7.18 2.63 7.11
CA MET A 439 -5.92 2.01 7.51
C MET A 439 -4.71 2.60 6.77
N TYR A 440 -3.54 2.49 7.39
CA TYR A 440 -2.26 2.81 6.76
C TYR A 440 -1.87 1.82 5.65
N LYS A 441 -0.73 2.03 4.99
CA LYS A 441 -0.18 1.10 3.99
C LYS A 441 -0.02 -0.37 4.51
N PRO A 442 -0.29 -1.42 3.72
CA PRO A 442 -0.29 -2.81 4.22
C PRO A 442 1.07 -3.32 4.69
N SER A 443 2.17 -2.76 4.20
CA SER A 443 3.55 -3.11 4.59
C SER A 443 3.84 -4.63 4.54
N GLY A 444 3.19 -5.32 3.60
CA GLY A 444 3.34 -6.76 3.36
C GLY A 444 2.57 -7.69 4.31
N MET A 445 1.65 -7.18 5.13
CA MET A 445 0.82 -8.00 6.03
C MET A 445 0.06 -9.12 5.31
N GLN A 446 -0.31 -8.89 4.05
CA GLN A 446 -1.03 -9.85 3.20
C GLN A 446 -0.18 -11.08 2.83
N ARG A 447 1.17 -10.99 2.87
CA ARG A 447 2.04 -12.17 2.73
C ARG A 447 1.92 -13.04 3.98
N THR A 448 1.98 -12.42 5.16
CA THR A 448 1.89 -13.09 6.45
C THR A 448 0.50 -13.69 6.67
N TRP A 449 -0.55 -12.96 6.31
CA TRP A 449 -1.95 -13.35 6.46
C TRP A 449 -2.73 -13.14 5.16
N PRO A 450 -2.71 -14.11 4.23
CA PRO A 450 -3.36 -13.99 2.91
C PRO A 450 -4.88 -13.89 2.93
N ASN A 451 -5.53 -14.08 4.09
CA ASN A 451 -6.95 -13.79 4.28
C ASN A 451 -7.25 -12.29 4.39
N ILE A 452 -6.22 -11.45 4.58
CA ILE A 452 -6.31 -10.01 4.36
C ILE A 452 -6.35 -9.77 2.85
N ILE A 453 -7.56 -9.72 2.33
CA ILE A 453 -7.85 -9.79 0.90
C ILE A 453 -7.78 -8.42 0.23
N ASN A 454 -7.95 -7.33 1.00
CA ASN A 454 -7.65 -5.99 0.54
C ASN A 454 -7.39 -5.01 1.70
N CYS A 455 -6.91 -3.82 1.36
CA CYS A 455 -6.67 -2.73 2.27
C CYS A 455 -6.89 -1.40 1.53
N GLU A 456 -7.49 -0.42 2.18
CA GLU A 456 -7.70 0.92 1.65
C GLU A 456 -6.40 1.74 1.65
N GLY A 457 -6.16 2.61 2.64
CA GLY A 457 -4.95 3.46 2.75
C GLY A 457 -4.59 4.16 1.44
N VAL A 458 -5.62 4.52 0.67
CA VAL A 458 -5.57 5.07 -0.67
C VAL A 458 -6.72 6.04 -0.78
N LYS A 459 -6.51 7.20 -1.42
CA LYS A 459 -7.59 8.17 -1.61
C LYS A 459 -8.49 7.72 -2.76
N GLY A 460 -9.34 6.74 -2.46
CA GLY A 460 -10.11 5.97 -3.44
C GLY A 460 -11.25 6.75 -4.09
N LEU A 461 -12.01 6.06 -4.95
CA LEU A 461 -13.08 6.65 -5.75
C LEU A 461 -14.21 7.24 -4.90
N GLU A 462 -14.35 6.85 -3.64
CA GLU A 462 -15.28 7.48 -2.69
C GLU A 462 -15.10 8.99 -2.57
N ASN A 463 -13.86 9.47 -2.73
CA ASN A 463 -13.55 10.88 -2.64
C ASN A 463 -14.23 11.69 -3.77
N MET A 464 -14.76 11.03 -4.81
CA MET A 464 -15.58 11.68 -5.85
C MET A 464 -17.03 11.94 -5.42
N LYS A 465 -17.49 11.42 -4.27
CA LYS A 465 -18.79 11.75 -3.67
C LYS A 465 -18.85 13.17 -3.12
N TRP A 466 -17.70 13.73 -2.71
CA TRP A 466 -17.61 15.03 -2.02
C TRP A 466 -16.43 15.92 -2.40
N GLY A 467 -15.36 15.37 -2.96
CA GLY A 467 -14.13 16.09 -3.31
C GLY A 467 -14.03 16.50 -4.77
N THR A 468 -13.08 17.39 -5.08
CA THR A 468 -12.80 17.92 -6.42
C THR A 468 -11.32 17.87 -6.80
N ASP A 469 -10.53 17.11 -6.05
CA ASP A 469 -9.10 16.95 -6.30
C ASP A 469 -8.84 16.24 -7.64
N ASN A 470 -7.59 16.31 -8.13
CA ASN A 470 -7.18 15.73 -9.41
C ASN A 470 -7.06 14.20 -9.33
N GLN A 471 -8.18 13.51 -9.55
CA GLN A 471 -8.22 12.05 -9.46
C GLN A 471 -7.43 11.35 -10.59
N PRO A 472 -7.56 11.72 -11.89
CA PRO A 472 -6.80 11.03 -12.94
C PRO A 472 -5.29 11.17 -12.79
N GLY A 473 -4.79 12.28 -12.21
CA GLY A 473 -3.38 12.43 -11.86
C GLY A 473 -2.94 11.52 -10.71
N TYR A 474 -3.82 11.32 -9.72
CA TYR A 474 -3.60 10.39 -8.61
C TYR A 474 -3.60 8.93 -9.09
N ASP A 475 -4.54 8.57 -9.96
CA ASP A 475 -4.74 7.22 -10.49
C ASP A 475 -3.53 6.71 -11.28
N VAL A 476 -2.79 7.63 -11.94
CA VAL A 476 -1.53 7.32 -12.63
C VAL A 476 -0.28 7.61 -11.78
N SER A 477 -0.45 7.91 -10.50
CA SER A 477 0.67 8.04 -9.52
C SER A 477 0.72 6.82 -8.59
N ILE A 478 -0.43 6.41 -8.05
CA ILE A 478 -0.52 5.32 -7.06
C ILE A 478 0.03 3.96 -7.52
N PRO A 479 0.00 3.55 -8.81
CA PRO A 479 0.60 2.28 -9.24
C PRO A 479 2.10 2.22 -8.98
N PHE A 480 2.78 3.37 -8.98
CA PHE A 480 4.22 3.49 -8.83
C PHE A 480 4.66 3.80 -7.39
N ILE A 481 3.71 4.04 -6.47
CA ILE A 481 4.00 4.49 -5.11
C ILE A 481 3.18 3.66 -4.10
N ARG A 482 1.90 4.00 -3.85
CA ARG A 482 1.06 3.31 -2.87
C ARG A 482 0.88 1.82 -3.15
N MET A 483 0.67 1.43 -4.42
CA MET A 483 0.42 0.02 -4.78
C MET A 483 1.61 -0.90 -4.52
N MET A 484 2.83 -0.37 -4.49
CA MET A 484 4.01 -1.17 -4.14
C MET A 484 3.98 -1.69 -2.70
N SER A 485 3.25 -1.02 -1.80
CA SER A 485 3.12 -1.45 -0.40
C SER A 485 2.12 -2.58 -0.15
N GLY A 486 1.34 -2.94 -1.17
CA GLY A 486 0.28 -3.95 -1.09
C GLY A 486 -0.94 -3.53 -1.91
N SER A 487 -1.96 -4.39 -1.94
CA SER A 487 -3.19 -4.13 -2.68
C SER A 487 -3.89 -2.85 -2.19
N MET A 488 -4.82 -2.38 -3.00
CA MET A 488 -5.56 -1.14 -2.76
C MET A 488 -7.04 -1.39 -3.02
N ASP A 489 -7.88 -1.22 -2.00
CA ASP A 489 -9.32 -1.11 -2.20
C ASP A 489 -9.68 0.29 -2.67
N TYR A 490 -9.30 0.61 -3.91
CA TYR A 490 -9.57 1.90 -4.52
C TYR A 490 -11.07 2.10 -4.83
N THR A 491 -11.81 1.00 -4.99
CA THR A 491 -13.24 0.96 -5.35
C THR A 491 -13.61 1.49 -6.75
N PRO A 492 -12.97 1.01 -7.84
CA PRO A 492 -13.22 1.52 -9.20
C PRO A 492 -14.60 1.12 -9.76
N GLY A 493 -14.93 1.58 -10.96
CA GLY A 493 -16.05 1.06 -11.75
C GLY A 493 -17.26 1.98 -11.84
N GLY A 494 -17.13 3.27 -11.54
CA GLY A 494 -18.22 4.23 -11.74
C GLY A 494 -18.58 4.36 -13.23
N MET A 495 -19.87 4.25 -13.56
CA MET A 495 -20.33 4.25 -14.96
C MET A 495 -20.79 5.63 -15.43
N ARG A 496 -20.95 6.58 -14.50
CA ARG A 496 -21.14 8.00 -14.82
C ARG A 496 -19.78 8.66 -14.83
N ASN A 497 -19.32 9.06 -16.01
CA ASN A 497 -17.96 9.55 -16.25
C ASN A 497 -18.03 11.00 -16.72
N ALA A 498 -17.15 11.85 -16.21
CA ALA A 498 -17.17 13.28 -16.50
C ALA A 498 -15.79 13.81 -16.92
N THR A 499 -15.80 14.70 -17.92
CA THR A 499 -14.61 15.48 -18.25
C THR A 499 -14.23 16.38 -17.08
N LYS A 500 -13.01 16.94 -17.13
CA LYS A 500 -12.49 17.82 -16.09
C LYS A 500 -13.43 18.97 -15.75
N GLU A 501 -14.06 19.57 -16.75
CA GLU A 501 -14.94 20.72 -16.61
C GLU A 501 -16.34 20.33 -16.14
N ALA A 502 -16.81 19.14 -16.50
CA ALA A 502 -18.15 18.65 -16.21
C ALA A 502 -18.28 18.01 -14.82
N PHE A 503 -17.17 17.51 -14.26
CA PHE A 503 -17.19 16.79 -12.99
C PHE A 503 -17.77 17.61 -11.84
N ARG A 504 -18.75 17.05 -11.12
CA ARG A 504 -19.28 17.62 -9.89
C ARG A 504 -19.45 16.50 -8.86
N PRO A 505 -19.01 16.70 -7.60
CA PRO A 505 -19.26 15.74 -6.54
C PRO A 505 -20.74 15.76 -6.17
N VAL A 506 -21.35 14.57 -6.13
CA VAL A 506 -22.73 14.37 -5.69
C VAL A 506 -22.76 13.10 -4.86
N ASN A 507 -23.08 13.21 -3.58
CA ASN A 507 -22.91 12.10 -2.65
C ASN A 507 -23.78 10.87 -3.02
N SER A 508 -25.08 11.08 -3.28
CA SER A 508 -26.05 10.01 -3.57
C SER A 508 -26.10 9.56 -5.04
N ASN A 509 -25.34 10.23 -5.90
CA ASN A 509 -25.26 9.93 -7.32
C ASN A 509 -23.87 10.36 -7.84
N PRO A 510 -22.77 9.75 -7.37
CA PRO A 510 -21.41 10.20 -7.66
C PRO A 510 -20.98 9.85 -9.08
N MET A 511 -20.22 10.72 -9.73
CA MET A 511 -19.61 10.44 -11.03
C MET A 511 -18.09 10.30 -10.86
N THR A 512 -17.39 9.75 -11.85
CA THR A 512 -15.94 9.68 -11.87
C THR A 512 -15.38 10.84 -12.68
N GLN A 513 -14.17 11.30 -12.33
CA GLN A 513 -13.37 12.11 -13.24
C GLN A 513 -12.74 11.21 -14.31
N GLY A 514 -12.58 11.73 -15.53
CA GLY A 514 -12.04 10.98 -16.64
C GLY A 514 -13.09 10.11 -17.35
N THR A 515 -12.64 9.21 -18.23
CA THR A 515 -13.51 8.50 -19.18
C THR A 515 -13.99 7.13 -18.70
N ARG A 516 -14.96 6.54 -19.42
CA ARG A 516 -15.36 5.14 -19.24
C ARG A 516 -14.18 4.18 -19.34
N CYS A 517 -13.33 4.32 -20.35
CA CYS A 517 -12.19 3.42 -20.53
C CYS A 517 -11.10 3.59 -19.47
N HIS A 518 -11.00 4.77 -18.82
CA HIS A 518 -10.17 4.94 -17.63
C HIS A 518 -10.63 4.02 -16.50
N GLN A 519 -11.94 3.98 -16.22
CA GLN A 519 -12.52 3.09 -15.19
C GLN A 519 -12.36 1.61 -15.54
N LEU A 520 -12.51 1.22 -16.80
CA LEU A 520 -12.29 -0.17 -17.23
C LEU A 520 -10.82 -0.59 -17.10
N ALA A 521 -9.88 0.30 -17.42
CA ALA A 521 -8.45 0.03 -17.32
C ALA A 521 -7.99 -0.20 -15.88
N MET A 522 -8.60 0.47 -14.88
CA MET A 522 -8.31 0.28 -13.46
C MET A 522 -8.40 -1.19 -13.01
N TYR A 523 -9.31 -1.98 -13.59
CA TYR A 523 -9.46 -3.39 -13.24
C TYR A 523 -8.28 -4.27 -13.67
N THR A 524 -7.48 -3.81 -14.64
CA THR A 524 -6.20 -4.44 -14.96
C THR A 524 -5.05 -3.78 -14.22
N VAL A 525 -5.07 -2.46 -14.06
CA VAL A 525 -3.92 -1.72 -13.49
C VAL A 525 -3.82 -1.91 -11.98
N PHE A 526 -4.92 -1.73 -11.23
CA PHE A 526 -4.90 -1.78 -9.77
C PHE A 526 -4.94 -3.22 -9.25
N GLU A 527 -4.14 -3.46 -8.21
CA GLU A 527 -4.08 -4.73 -7.50
C GLU A 527 -5.13 -4.73 -6.38
N ALA A 528 -6.18 -5.54 -6.52
CA ALA A 528 -7.25 -5.66 -5.54
C ALA A 528 -7.81 -7.10 -5.55
N PRO A 529 -7.31 -8.02 -4.71
CA PRO A 529 -7.83 -9.39 -4.68
C PRO A 529 -9.32 -9.48 -4.33
N LEU A 530 -9.85 -8.54 -3.55
CA LEU A 530 -11.27 -8.24 -3.44
C LEU A 530 -11.55 -6.89 -4.11
N GLN A 531 -12.29 -6.88 -5.21
CA GLN A 531 -12.43 -5.67 -6.04
C GLN A 531 -13.89 -5.24 -6.21
N MET A 532 -14.16 -3.97 -5.90
CA MET A 532 -15.51 -3.43 -6.00
C MET A 532 -15.95 -3.19 -7.44
N LEU A 533 -17.25 -3.32 -7.65
CA LEU A 533 -18.03 -2.60 -8.66
C LEU A 533 -18.78 -1.51 -7.91
N SER A 534 -18.32 -0.26 -7.99
CA SER A 534 -18.79 0.83 -7.14
C SER A 534 -20.17 1.39 -7.50
N ASP A 535 -20.61 1.34 -8.76
CA ASP A 535 -21.88 1.92 -9.18
C ASP A 535 -23.09 1.03 -8.84
N ASN A 536 -24.32 1.54 -8.98
CA ASN A 536 -25.49 0.71 -8.66
C ASN A 536 -25.80 -0.31 -9.77
N PRO A 537 -26.38 -1.48 -9.43
CA PRO A 537 -26.78 -2.51 -10.40
C PRO A 537 -27.66 -2.02 -11.55
N SER A 538 -28.55 -1.06 -11.30
CA SER A 538 -29.46 -0.53 -12.33
C SER A 538 -28.71 0.21 -13.44
N ILE A 539 -27.58 0.86 -13.13
CA ILE A 539 -26.70 1.48 -14.12
C ILE A 539 -25.88 0.42 -14.85
N TYR A 540 -25.28 -0.53 -14.14
CA TYR A 540 -24.50 -1.61 -14.78
C TYR A 540 -25.32 -2.43 -15.77
N GLN A 541 -26.59 -2.67 -15.49
CA GLN A 541 -27.50 -3.36 -16.41
C GLN A 541 -27.75 -2.58 -17.71
N ARG A 542 -27.64 -1.24 -17.69
CA ARG A 542 -27.71 -0.42 -18.91
C ARG A 542 -26.39 -0.41 -19.68
N GLU A 543 -25.28 -0.62 -18.97
CA GLU A 543 -23.91 -0.59 -19.49
C GLU A 543 -23.31 -1.99 -19.65
N GLN A 544 -24.10 -2.95 -20.13
CA GLN A 544 -23.76 -4.38 -20.03
C GLN A 544 -22.45 -4.77 -20.74
N GLU A 545 -22.02 -4.07 -21.80
CA GLU A 545 -20.70 -4.32 -22.41
C GLU A 545 -19.55 -4.02 -21.43
N SER A 546 -19.62 -2.86 -20.76
CA SER A 546 -18.67 -2.48 -19.70
C SER A 546 -18.74 -3.44 -18.52
N THR A 547 -19.95 -3.80 -18.08
CA THR A 547 -20.19 -4.75 -16.99
C THR A 547 -19.62 -6.14 -17.30
N ASN A 548 -19.79 -6.64 -18.53
CA ASN A 548 -19.25 -7.92 -18.96
C ASN A 548 -17.72 -7.95 -18.92
N PHE A 549 -17.07 -6.85 -19.33
CA PHE A 549 -15.62 -6.73 -19.25
C PHE A 549 -15.14 -6.79 -17.79
N ILE A 550 -15.76 -5.98 -16.93
CA ILE A 550 -15.45 -5.92 -15.49
C ILE A 550 -15.70 -7.29 -14.82
N ALA A 551 -16.83 -7.94 -15.10
CA ALA A 551 -17.13 -9.24 -14.50
C ALA A 551 -16.11 -10.32 -14.91
N ALA A 552 -15.65 -10.28 -16.17
CA ALA A 552 -14.76 -11.29 -16.74
C ALA A 552 -13.28 -11.15 -16.35
N ILE A 553 -12.84 -10.00 -15.83
CA ILE A 553 -11.44 -9.83 -15.43
C ILE A 553 -11.15 -10.53 -14.08
N PRO A 554 -10.05 -11.28 -13.94
CA PRO A 554 -9.63 -11.83 -12.64
C PRO A 554 -9.20 -10.74 -11.66
N THR A 555 -9.20 -11.04 -10.36
CA THR A 555 -8.63 -10.16 -9.32
C THR A 555 -7.27 -10.65 -8.81
N THR A 556 -6.83 -11.83 -9.26
CA THR A 556 -5.48 -12.37 -9.06
C THR A 556 -4.94 -12.90 -10.36
N PHE A 557 -3.62 -12.83 -10.53
CA PHE A 557 -2.97 -13.09 -11.80
C PHE A 557 -1.75 -14.00 -11.64
N ASP A 558 -1.43 -14.69 -12.73
CA ASP A 558 -0.33 -15.64 -12.77
C ASP A 558 0.98 -14.94 -13.17
N ALA A 559 0.89 -13.88 -13.96
CA ALA A 559 2.00 -13.02 -14.35
C ALA A 559 1.55 -11.58 -14.57
N THR A 560 2.48 -10.66 -14.41
CA THR A 560 2.33 -9.22 -14.70
C THR A 560 3.50 -8.74 -15.54
N VAL A 561 3.24 -7.81 -16.46
CA VAL A 561 4.24 -7.14 -17.28
C VAL A 561 3.94 -5.64 -17.23
N SER A 562 4.87 -4.87 -16.67
CA SER A 562 4.87 -3.41 -16.84
C SER A 562 5.25 -3.06 -18.27
N LEU A 563 4.28 -2.61 -19.06
CA LEU A 563 4.48 -2.32 -20.48
C LEU A 563 5.21 -0.99 -20.64
N ASP A 564 4.65 0.06 -20.04
CA ASP A 564 5.20 1.42 -20.05
C ASP A 564 4.57 2.25 -18.93
N GLY A 565 5.16 3.39 -18.61
CA GLY A 565 4.60 4.30 -17.64
C GLY A 565 5.56 5.39 -17.20
N LYS A 566 4.98 6.48 -16.69
CA LYS A 566 5.68 7.61 -16.10
C LYS A 566 4.84 8.15 -14.95
N VAL A 567 5.44 8.26 -13.76
CA VAL A 567 4.70 8.59 -12.53
C VAL A 567 3.98 9.93 -12.67
N GLY A 568 2.68 9.95 -12.39
CA GLY A 568 1.85 11.16 -12.50
C GLY A 568 1.41 11.52 -13.93
N ASP A 569 1.91 10.79 -14.94
CA ASP A 569 1.64 11.04 -16.35
C ASP A 569 0.75 9.95 -16.99
N PHE A 570 1.16 8.69 -16.92
CA PHE A 570 0.41 7.54 -17.43
C PHE A 570 0.97 6.21 -16.93
N VAL A 571 0.17 5.15 -17.07
CA VAL A 571 0.54 3.77 -16.73
C VAL A 571 -0.03 2.80 -17.76
N SER A 572 0.71 1.75 -18.08
CA SER A 572 0.27 0.66 -18.95
C SER A 572 0.79 -0.69 -18.44
N ILE A 573 -0.11 -1.63 -18.18
CA ILE A 573 0.19 -2.94 -17.58
C ILE A 573 -0.56 -4.03 -18.34
N ALA A 574 0.09 -5.18 -18.52
CA ALA A 574 -0.56 -6.43 -18.91
C ALA A 574 -0.48 -7.47 -17.79
N ARG A 575 -1.53 -8.26 -17.60
CA ARG A 575 -1.61 -9.35 -16.62
C ARG A 575 -2.21 -10.60 -17.23
N LYS A 576 -1.73 -11.76 -16.80
CA LYS A 576 -2.13 -13.07 -17.33
C LYS A 576 -2.92 -13.87 -16.30
N LYS A 577 -3.96 -14.58 -16.73
CA LYS A 577 -4.61 -15.64 -15.96
C LYS A 577 -4.91 -16.83 -16.86
N GLY A 578 -4.36 -18.00 -16.54
CA GLY A 578 -4.40 -19.18 -17.39
C GLY A 578 -3.79 -18.86 -18.76
N THR A 579 -4.61 -18.91 -19.81
CA THR A 579 -4.22 -18.57 -21.19
C THR A 579 -4.67 -17.19 -21.64
N THR A 580 -5.38 -16.45 -20.79
CA THR A 580 -5.97 -15.15 -21.13
C THR A 580 -5.08 -14.03 -20.62
N TRP A 581 -4.85 -13.03 -21.45
CA TRP A 581 -4.20 -11.79 -21.04
C TRP A 581 -5.21 -10.66 -20.94
N TYR A 582 -4.97 -9.74 -20.01
CA TYR A 582 -5.69 -8.49 -19.86
C TYR A 582 -4.66 -7.37 -19.89
N ALA A 583 -4.95 -6.27 -20.58
CA ALA A 583 -4.10 -5.10 -20.58
C ALA A 583 -4.92 -3.84 -20.33
N GLY A 584 -4.35 -2.90 -19.57
CA GLY A 584 -4.98 -1.63 -19.26
C GLY A 584 -3.97 -0.50 -19.32
N ALA A 585 -4.40 0.65 -19.85
CA ALA A 585 -3.63 1.88 -19.85
C ALA A 585 -4.51 3.06 -19.41
N MET A 586 -3.91 3.99 -18.66
CA MET A 586 -4.57 5.20 -18.16
C MET A 586 -3.63 6.39 -18.32
N THR A 587 -4.17 7.56 -18.63
CA THR A 587 -3.42 8.83 -18.69
C THR A 587 -4.01 9.86 -17.73
N ASN A 588 -3.19 10.83 -17.32
CA ASN A 588 -3.66 11.99 -16.58
C ASN A 588 -4.51 12.92 -17.48
N TRP A 589 -4.73 14.17 -17.07
CA TRP A 589 -5.48 15.14 -17.88
C TRP A 589 -4.81 15.52 -19.23
N ASN A 590 -3.64 15.01 -19.56
CA ASN A 590 -3.05 15.16 -20.88
C ASN A 590 -3.45 13.96 -21.74
N ALA A 591 -4.16 14.23 -22.85
CA ALA A 591 -4.44 13.22 -23.87
C ALA A 591 -3.13 12.66 -24.42
N ARG A 592 -3.14 11.37 -24.79
CA ARG A 592 -1.92 10.63 -25.07
C ARG A 592 -2.11 9.54 -26.11
N ASP A 593 -1.17 9.49 -27.04
CA ASP A 593 -0.99 8.36 -27.94
C ASP A 593 0.09 7.44 -27.36
N LEU A 594 -0.16 6.14 -27.38
CA LEU A 594 0.78 5.11 -26.92
C LEU A 594 0.81 3.95 -27.91
N THR A 595 1.97 3.28 -28.04
CA THR A 595 2.08 2.03 -28.80
C THR A 595 2.25 0.87 -27.82
N ILE A 596 1.30 -0.06 -27.82
CA ILE A 596 1.35 -1.28 -27.02
C ILE A 596 2.02 -2.38 -27.84
N ASP A 597 3.21 -2.80 -27.42
CA ASP A 597 3.89 -3.97 -27.97
C ASP A 597 3.29 -5.26 -27.39
N LEU A 598 2.74 -6.12 -28.25
CA LEU A 598 2.04 -7.34 -27.82
C LEU A 598 2.94 -8.55 -27.60
N SER A 599 4.27 -8.38 -27.58
CA SER A 599 5.23 -9.47 -27.36
C SER A 599 4.99 -10.29 -26.09
N PHE A 600 4.25 -9.77 -25.11
CA PHE A 600 3.84 -10.51 -23.91
C PHE A 600 2.87 -11.67 -24.18
N LEU A 601 2.11 -11.67 -25.29
CA LEU A 601 1.11 -12.70 -25.58
C LEU A 601 1.71 -14.10 -25.74
N GLY A 602 2.97 -14.19 -26.20
CA GLY A 602 3.58 -15.47 -26.58
C GLY A 602 2.98 -16.05 -27.87
N ASP A 603 3.27 -17.33 -28.13
CA ASP A 603 2.94 -17.95 -29.42
C ASP A 603 1.43 -18.18 -29.63
N GLY A 604 0.99 -17.95 -30.87
CA GLY A 604 -0.38 -18.20 -31.33
C GLY A 604 -1.12 -16.95 -31.77
N THR A 605 -2.39 -17.13 -32.11
CA THR A 605 -3.32 -16.06 -32.44
C THR A 605 -4.26 -15.85 -31.26
N TYR A 606 -4.50 -14.58 -30.94
CA TYR A 606 -5.38 -14.16 -29.86
C TYR A 606 -6.52 -13.32 -30.43
N LYS A 607 -7.73 -13.60 -29.98
CA LYS A 607 -8.88 -12.71 -30.15
C LYS A 607 -8.79 -11.62 -29.08
N ALA A 608 -8.55 -10.38 -29.50
CA ALA A 608 -8.55 -9.22 -28.62
C ALA A 608 -9.91 -8.53 -28.66
N THR A 609 -10.59 -8.44 -27.52
CA THR A 609 -11.72 -7.52 -27.30
C THR A 609 -11.18 -6.25 -26.65
N VAL A 610 -11.30 -5.14 -27.36
CA VAL A 610 -10.69 -3.86 -27.04
C VAL A 610 -11.78 -2.83 -26.72
N PHE A 611 -11.58 -2.08 -25.64
CA PHE A 611 -12.31 -0.88 -25.24
C PHE A 611 -11.37 0.31 -25.35
N GLU A 612 -11.75 1.29 -26.16
CA GLU A 612 -10.98 2.51 -26.36
C GLU A 612 -11.87 3.75 -26.25
N ASP A 613 -11.29 4.86 -25.76
CA ASP A 613 -11.98 6.14 -25.69
C ASP A 613 -12.60 6.50 -27.04
N GLY A 614 -13.87 6.89 -27.03
CA GLY A 614 -14.57 7.34 -28.21
C GLY A 614 -13.99 8.64 -28.74
N ILE A 615 -14.24 8.94 -30.01
CA ILE A 615 -13.69 10.15 -30.65
C ILE A 615 -14.15 11.45 -29.97
N ASN A 616 -15.27 11.42 -29.23
CA ASN A 616 -15.81 12.54 -28.48
C ASN A 616 -15.60 12.41 -26.96
N ALA A 617 -14.78 11.47 -26.48
CA ALA A 617 -14.55 11.24 -25.04
C ALA A 617 -14.06 12.49 -24.28
N GLY A 618 -13.38 13.42 -24.97
CA GLY A 618 -12.99 14.71 -24.42
C GLY A 618 -14.14 15.72 -24.22
N ARG A 619 -15.35 15.42 -24.72
CA ARG A 619 -16.57 16.22 -24.56
C ARG A 619 -17.63 15.49 -23.73
N ASP A 620 -17.82 14.21 -24.02
CA ASP A 620 -18.65 13.29 -23.26
C ASP A 620 -17.80 12.12 -22.81
N ALA A 621 -17.39 12.13 -21.54
CA ALA A 621 -16.48 11.14 -20.99
C ALA A 621 -17.09 9.72 -20.90
N THR A 622 -18.38 9.56 -21.19
CA THR A 622 -19.01 8.23 -21.32
C THR A 622 -18.79 7.60 -22.70
N ASP A 623 -18.34 8.37 -23.71
CA ASP A 623 -18.11 7.91 -25.08
C ASP A 623 -16.94 6.91 -25.14
N TYR A 624 -17.24 5.67 -25.54
CA TYR A 624 -16.26 4.61 -25.80
C TYR A 624 -16.65 3.85 -27.06
N SER A 625 -15.68 3.13 -27.63
CA SER A 625 -15.92 2.18 -28.70
C SER A 625 -15.33 0.82 -28.36
N THR A 626 -15.95 -0.23 -28.90
CA THR A 626 -15.50 -1.61 -28.75
C THR A 626 -15.16 -2.20 -30.11
N LYS A 627 -14.09 -3.00 -30.16
CA LYS A 627 -13.75 -3.78 -31.36
C LYS A 627 -13.15 -5.12 -31.00
N THR A 628 -13.38 -6.08 -31.88
CA THR A 628 -12.72 -7.39 -31.82
C THR A 628 -11.74 -7.52 -32.97
N ILE A 629 -10.49 -7.83 -32.66
CA ILE A 629 -9.43 -8.01 -33.66
C ILE A 629 -8.63 -9.28 -33.35
N ASN A 630 -8.08 -9.93 -34.38
CA ASN A 630 -7.13 -11.03 -34.20
C ASN A 630 -5.70 -10.46 -34.20
N VAL A 631 -4.91 -10.85 -33.21
CA VAL A 631 -3.53 -10.37 -33.02
C VAL A 631 -2.60 -11.51 -32.62
N THR A 632 -1.31 -11.26 -32.68
CA THR A 632 -0.21 -12.15 -32.32
C THR A 632 0.83 -11.38 -31.51
N ALA A 633 1.82 -12.09 -30.94
CA ALA A 633 2.92 -11.45 -30.23
C ALA A 633 3.83 -10.55 -31.11
N LYS A 634 3.65 -10.54 -32.43
CA LYS A 634 4.41 -9.67 -33.36
C LYS A 634 3.75 -8.32 -33.58
N ASP A 635 2.48 -8.19 -33.20
CA ASP A 635 1.69 -7.01 -33.48
C ASP A 635 1.97 -5.88 -32.48
N LYS A 636 1.73 -4.65 -32.94
CA LYS A 636 1.81 -3.44 -32.12
C LYS A 636 0.51 -2.67 -32.29
N LEU A 637 -0.13 -2.31 -31.19
CA LEU A 637 -1.38 -1.55 -31.21
C LEU A 637 -1.13 -0.10 -30.89
N SER A 638 -1.46 0.80 -31.82
CA SER A 638 -1.52 2.23 -31.54
C SER A 638 -2.84 2.54 -30.84
N ILE A 639 -2.74 3.06 -29.61
CA ILE A 639 -3.89 3.45 -28.81
C ILE A 639 -3.90 4.96 -28.60
N LYS A 640 -5.10 5.53 -28.48
CA LYS A 640 -5.31 6.95 -28.16
C LYS A 640 -6.14 7.01 -26.89
N MET A 641 -5.65 7.77 -25.91
CA MET A 641 -6.35 8.03 -24.67
C MET A 641 -6.71 9.51 -24.63
N ALA A 642 -7.97 9.81 -24.35
CA ALA A 642 -8.44 11.18 -24.17
C ALA A 642 -7.88 11.79 -22.88
N SER A 643 -8.19 13.06 -22.61
CA SER A 643 -7.84 13.73 -21.35
C SER A 643 -8.53 13.02 -20.17
N GLY A 644 -7.75 12.53 -19.20
CA GLY A 644 -8.27 11.67 -18.12
C GLY A 644 -8.77 10.32 -18.64
N GLY A 645 -8.28 9.90 -19.81
CA GLY A 645 -8.78 8.76 -20.55
C GLY A 645 -8.05 7.46 -20.26
N GLY A 646 -8.41 6.43 -21.01
CA GLY A 646 -7.82 5.10 -20.84
C GLY A 646 -8.12 4.15 -21.99
N TRP A 647 -7.63 2.93 -21.84
CA TRP A 647 -7.77 1.85 -22.80
C TRP A 647 -7.71 0.52 -22.05
N ALA A 648 -8.56 -0.43 -22.44
CA ALA A 648 -8.59 -1.76 -21.83
C ALA A 648 -8.78 -2.85 -22.89
N ALA A 649 -8.12 -3.99 -22.72
CA ALA A 649 -8.29 -5.12 -23.63
C ALA A 649 -8.19 -6.47 -22.93
N ARG A 650 -8.92 -7.43 -23.47
CA ARG A 650 -8.87 -8.84 -23.12
C ARG A 650 -8.44 -9.65 -24.33
N PHE A 651 -7.43 -10.49 -24.18
CA PHE A 651 -6.84 -11.32 -25.23
C PHE A 651 -7.05 -12.79 -24.90
N GLU A 652 -7.86 -13.47 -25.70
CA GLU A 652 -8.19 -14.89 -25.55
C GLU A 652 -7.47 -15.68 -26.64
N ARG A 653 -6.68 -16.68 -26.26
CA ARG A 653 -6.01 -17.56 -27.22
C ARG A 653 -7.04 -18.34 -28.03
N GLN A 654 -6.89 -18.36 -29.36
CA GLN A 654 -7.74 -19.10 -30.29
C GLN A 654 -7.34 -20.57 -30.44
#